data_AF-A0A166JTN4-F1
#
_entry.id   AF-A0A166JTN4-F1
#
_cell.length_a   1.000
_cell.length_b   1.000
_cell.length_c   1.000
_cell.angle_alpha   90.00
_cell.angle_beta   90.00
_cell.angle_gamma   90.00
#
_symmetry.space_group_name_H-M   'P 1'
#
loop_
_entity.id
_entity.type
_entity.pdbx_description
1 polymer ?
#
loop_
_entity_poly.entity_id
_entity_poly.type
_entity_poly.pdbx_seq_one_letter_code
_entity_poly.pdbx_strand_id
1 'polypeptide(L)'
;MDNESKVLVIYTGGTIGMLVSPQGYVPEPLFLTETLRSQNRFHDPLQDSLYSHSGSVEGFREWNNSGGSSPPGSNTPQNGSLTDLRVRTSRPIGQALLGKASSESTKAGFRELPVCKKIAEDLYEANLPSLVTPRSSVPGGNGSKRIRYAILEWDPLLDSSNIEITDWIRIATEIELNYSLFDAFVVLHGTDTMTYTSSALTFMLEDLGKTVIITGAQIPLSQLRNDAVDNLLGALSIAGHYVIPECCLYFNHTLFRGNRVSKVSSYDFGAFNSPNFPPLVNVGIEIVVNWNDVIRQTGLRRFRAHKDMSPHVGTLRLFPGITGATIRSFLNYPMRGVVLETYGAGNSPQRADIMTALREACDRGVVVVAISQCAKGSVSDAYSTGRTLLQVGVVAGGDMTPECALSKLSYLLSKPEISTIEVRQLMGMPLRGELTRTTGVSAKSNQSNIDDSVENIDGILSHFVRLSGSGPKVPTPTVAVRLDGVSTAAPEVAKPWSWTAAEAASTGAALVPFLVHLATARDDLESLQFCLAHDPSGEPNTPVEGGRYNSIAGGAVNCLDAGSGRSPLHVAAINGSLKCAKMLLESGALVHQRDSLGHTALYYAARQGHGSVVEDLVEIGANLGGSDEEFAVLAVGTAARSGDQTALAIWAKTGMVLSDKTDEKP
;
A
#
# COMPACT_ATOMS: atom_id res chain seq x y z
N MET A 1 5.74 21.49 -17.08
CA MET A 1 6.22 20.14 -16.74
C MET A 1 5.17 19.54 -15.83
N ASP A 2 4.71 18.34 -16.17
CA ASP A 2 3.43 17.85 -15.73
C ASP A 2 3.55 16.95 -14.50
N ASN A 3 2.75 17.24 -13.47
CA ASN A 3 2.58 16.40 -12.29
C ASN A 3 2.04 15.02 -12.72
N GLU A 4 2.93 14.02 -12.75
CA GLU A 4 2.68 12.67 -13.29
C GLU A 4 3.14 11.60 -12.30
N SER A 5 2.39 10.51 -12.17
CA SER A 5 2.76 9.35 -11.38
C SER A 5 2.95 8.13 -12.29
N LYS A 6 4.01 7.36 -12.05
CA LYS A 6 4.37 6.17 -12.85
C LYS A 6 3.86 4.91 -12.19
N VAL A 7 2.99 4.16 -12.87
CA VAL A 7 2.43 2.89 -12.38
C VAL A 7 2.85 1.72 -13.27
N LEU A 8 3.32 0.62 -12.68
CA LEU A 8 3.56 -0.61 -13.43
C LEU A 8 2.34 -1.52 -13.31
N VAL A 9 1.76 -1.89 -14.45
CA VAL A 9 0.71 -2.90 -14.52
C VAL A 9 1.34 -4.24 -14.84
N ILE A 10 1.32 -5.18 -13.90
CA ILE A 10 1.78 -6.56 -14.08
C ILE A 10 0.58 -7.39 -14.50
N TYR A 11 0.50 -7.78 -15.77
CA TYR A 11 -0.59 -8.57 -16.31
C TYR A 11 -0.24 -10.05 -16.28
N THR A 12 -0.72 -10.73 -15.22
CA THR A 12 -0.48 -12.16 -14.98
C THR A 12 -1.47 -13.04 -15.73
N GLY A 13 -2.67 -12.52 -16.02
CA GLY A 13 -3.76 -13.22 -16.69
C GLY A 13 -5.11 -12.94 -16.06
N GLY A 14 -5.99 -13.93 -16.07
CA GLY A 14 -7.39 -13.79 -15.65
C GLY A 14 -8.32 -13.19 -16.70
N THR A 15 -9.63 -13.29 -16.43
CA THR A 15 -10.71 -12.95 -17.38
C THR A 15 -10.63 -11.54 -17.93
N ILE A 16 -10.06 -10.58 -17.19
CA ILE A 16 -10.05 -9.15 -17.57
C ILE A 16 -9.54 -8.87 -19.00
N GLY A 17 -8.54 -9.61 -19.46
CA GLY A 17 -7.95 -9.48 -20.81
C GLY A 17 -8.13 -10.71 -21.70
N MET A 18 -9.04 -11.62 -21.36
CA MET A 18 -9.32 -12.80 -22.20
C MET A 18 -10.35 -12.51 -23.29
N LEU A 19 -10.28 -13.25 -24.39
CA LEU A 19 -11.25 -13.23 -25.47
C LEU A 19 -12.18 -14.44 -25.40
N VAL A 20 -13.43 -14.26 -25.82
CA VAL A 20 -14.39 -15.35 -25.96
C VAL A 20 -14.03 -16.17 -27.19
N SER A 21 -13.81 -17.48 -27.00
CA SER A 21 -13.62 -18.46 -28.07
C SER A 21 -14.62 -19.61 -27.94
N PRO A 22 -14.80 -20.48 -28.96
CA PRO A 22 -15.59 -21.70 -28.84
C PRO A 22 -15.11 -22.67 -27.74
N GLN A 23 -13.86 -22.53 -27.28
CA GLN A 23 -13.24 -23.35 -26.24
C GLN A 23 -13.33 -22.69 -24.85
N GLY A 24 -14.05 -21.57 -24.73
CA GLY A 24 -14.11 -20.74 -23.52
C GLY A 24 -13.26 -19.47 -23.64
N TYR A 25 -12.95 -18.85 -22.51
CA TYR A 25 -12.10 -17.66 -22.47
C TYR A 25 -10.63 -18.03 -22.68
N VAL A 26 -9.96 -17.36 -23.62
CA VAL A 26 -8.56 -17.63 -23.98
C VAL A 26 -7.77 -16.31 -23.97
N PRO A 27 -6.55 -16.26 -23.42
CA PRO A 27 -5.70 -15.09 -23.51
C PRO A 27 -5.20 -14.86 -24.95
N GLU A 28 -5.16 -13.60 -25.38
CA GLU A 28 -4.56 -13.19 -26.66
C GLU A 28 -3.43 -12.19 -26.40
N PRO A 29 -2.21 -12.44 -26.88
CA PRO A 29 -1.08 -11.55 -26.62
C PRO A 29 -1.32 -10.12 -27.10
N LEU A 30 -0.89 -9.13 -26.33
CA LEU A 30 -1.00 -7.68 -26.60
C LEU A 30 -2.44 -7.13 -26.69
N PHE A 31 -3.46 -7.97 -26.64
CA PHE A 31 -4.86 -7.55 -26.75
C PHE A 31 -5.22 -6.48 -25.74
N LEU A 32 -4.82 -6.66 -24.47
CA LEU A 32 -5.13 -5.71 -23.40
C LEU A 32 -4.52 -4.34 -23.68
N THR A 33 -3.23 -4.30 -24.03
CA THR A 33 -2.49 -3.05 -24.26
C THR A 33 -3.08 -2.25 -25.43
N GLU A 34 -3.37 -2.91 -26.55
CA GLU A 34 -3.98 -2.23 -27.71
C GLU A 34 -5.41 -1.77 -27.43
N THR A 35 -6.18 -2.59 -26.71
CA THR A 35 -7.56 -2.23 -26.33
C THR A 35 -7.59 -0.99 -25.45
N LEU A 36 -6.72 -0.91 -24.45
CA LEU A 36 -6.61 0.27 -23.57
C LEU A 36 -6.11 1.50 -24.34
N ARG A 37 -5.16 1.33 -25.26
CA ARG A 37 -4.66 2.42 -26.11
C ARG A 37 -5.75 3.05 -26.98
N SER A 38 -6.70 2.26 -27.45
CA SER A 38 -7.82 2.72 -28.27
C SER A 38 -8.88 3.53 -27.51
N GLN A 39 -8.83 3.54 -26.17
CA GLN A 39 -9.83 4.16 -25.31
C GLN A 39 -9.28 5.43 -24.66
N ASN A 40 -9.86 6.58 -25.00
CA ASN A 40 -9.44 7.89 -24.48
C ASN A 40 -9.45 7.99 -22.94
N ARG A 41 -10.27 7.19 -22.25
CA ARG A 41 -10.29 7.18 -20.77
C ARG A 41 -9.04 6.52 -20.14
N PHE A 42 -8.34 5.68 -20.90
CA PHE A 42 -7.13 4.96 -20.50
C PHE A 42 -5.87 5.49 -21.18
N HIS A 43 -6.01 6.17 -22.33
CA HIS A 43 -4.92 6.74 -23.09
C HIS A 43 -5.33 8.07 -23.74
N ASP A 44 -4.85 9.19 -23.19
CA ASP A 44 -5.06 10.55 -23.71
C ASP A 44 -3.74 11.36 -23.65
N PRO A 45 -2.75 11.02 -24.51
CA PRO A 45 -1.45 11.66 -24.48
C PRO A 45 -1.50 13.14 -24.91
N LEU A 46 -2.44 13.50 -25.79
CA LEU A 46 -2.57 14.84 -26.35
C LEU A 46 -3.54 15.73 -25.54
N GLN A 47 -4.28 15.16 -24.58
CA GLN A 47 -5.37 15.84 -23.85
C GLN A 47 -6.47 16.37 -24.76
N ASP A 48 -6.66 15.78 -25.93
CA ASP A 48 -7.67 16.21 -26.91
C ASP A 48 -9.01 15.48 -26.74
N SER A 49 -9.12 14.60 -25.74
CA SER A 49 -10.36 13.91 -25.44
C SER A 49 -11.39 14.80 -24.75
N LEU A 50 -12.65 14.39 -24.86
CA LEU A 50 -13.75 14.95 -24.06
C LEU A 50 -13.43 14.94 -22.56
N TYR A 51 -12.76 13.90 -22.04
CA TYR A 51 -12.45 13.77 -20.62
C TYR A 51 -11.48 14.83 -20.12
N SER A 52 -10.55 15.27 -20.96
CA SER A 52 -9.60 16.34 -20.63
C SER A 52 -10.25 17.73 -20.65
N HIS A 53 -11.39 17.89 -21.32
CA HIS A 53 -12.08 19.18 -21.51
C HIS A 53 -13.41 19.29 -20.77
N SER A 54 -13.95 18.19 -20.24
CA SER A 54 -15.26 18.16 -19.58
C SER A 54 -15.27 18.68 -18.14
N GLY A 55 -14.13 19.15 -17.62
CA GLY A 55 -14.01 19.73 -16.29
C GLY A 55 -14.72 21.09 -16.12
N SER A 56 -15.06 21.76 -17.23
CA SER A 56 -15.85 23.01 -17.22
C SER A 56 -16.74 23.11 -18.47
N VAL A 57 -17.78 23.94 -18.39
CA VAL A 57 -18.68 24.20 -19.53
C VAL A 57 -17.93 24.90 -20.65
N GLU A 58 -17.03 25.82 -20.29
CA GLU A 58 -16.16 26.56 -21.21
C GLU A 58 -15.21 25.59 -21.92
N GLY A 59 -14.54 24.70 -21.19
CA GLY A 59 -13.65 23.69 -21.76
C GLY A 59 -14.38 22.76 -22.73
N PHE A 60 -15.59 22.32 -22.38
CA PHE A 60 -16.42 21.53 -23.29
C PHE A 60 -16.79 22.30 -24.57
N ARG A 61 -17.17 23.58 -24.45
CA ARG A 61 -17.52 24.42 -25.60
C ARG A 61 -16.32 24.64 -26.50
N GLU A 62 -15.14 24.90 -25.94
CA GLU A 62 -13.89 25.05 -26.69
C GLU A 62 -13.56 23.76 -27.46
N TRP A 63 -13.61 22.61 -26.79
CA TRP A 63 -13.41 21.31 -27.43
C TRP A 63 -14.42 21.05 -28.55
N ASN A 64 -15.71 21.29 -28.32
CA ASN A 64 -16.76 21.10 -29.30
C ASN A 64 -16.59 22.03 -30.53
N ASN A 65 -16.26 23.30 -30.28
CA ASN A 65 -16.06 24.31 -31.34
C ASN A 65 -14.77 24.08 -32.13
N SER A 66 -13.76 23.43 -31.54
CA SER A 66 -12.53 23.04 -32.23
C SER A 66 -12.71 21.89 -33.23
N GLY A 67 -13.95 21.40 -33.42
CA GLY A 67 -14.28 20.32 -34.34
C GLY A 67 -14.06 18.96 -33.71
N GLY A 68 -14.76 18.71 -32.59
CA GLY A 68 -14.65 17.48 -31.81
C GLY A 68 -14.60 16.21 -32.69
N SER A 69 -13.46 15.53 -32.63
CA SER A 69 -13.13 14.23 -33.26
C SER A 69 -12.66 14.28 -34.73
N SER A 70 -11.40 13.89 -34.97
CA SER A 70 -11.16 12.93 -36.05
C SER A 70 -11.72 11.57 -35.61
N PRO A 71 -12.34 10.77 -36.50
CA PRO A 71 -12.90 9.47 -36.16
C PRO A 71 -11.79 8.50 -35.67
N PRO A 72 -12.14 7.40 -34.96
CA PRO A 72 -11.19 6.34 -34.63
C PRO A 72 -10.88 5.56 -35.92
N GLY A 73 -9.98 6.11 -36.73
CA GLY A 73 -9.67 5.60 -38.05
C GLY A 73 -8.38 6.21 -38.58
N SER A 74 -7.31 5.39 -38.56
CA SER A 74 -6.19 5.41 -39.51
C SER A 74 -5.27 6.63 -39.65
N ASN A 75 -5.25 7.60 -38.74
CA ASN A 75 -4.12 8.54 -38.66
C ASN A 75 -3.25 8.21 -37.45
N THR A 76 -2.22 7.39 -37.68
CA THR A 76 -1.04 7.29 -36.81
C THR A 76 -0.58 8.70 -36.43
N PRO A 77 -0.51 9.05 -35.14
CA PRO A 77 0.03 10.34 -34.73
C PRO A 77 1.50 10.40 -35.13
N GLN A 78 1.86 11.39 -35.94
CA GLN A 78 3.25 11.83 -36.05
C GLN A 78 3.68 12.42 -34.71
N ASN A 79 4.72 11.86 -34.10
CA ASN A 79 5.69 12.52 -33.23
C ASN A 79 5.17 13.42 -32.08
N GLY A 80 4.09 13.03 -31.39
CA GLY A 80 4.03 13.31 -29.95
C GLY A 80 4.97 12.32 -29.26
N SER A 81 5.96 12.78 -28.50
CA SER A 81 6.95 11.90 -27.83
C SER A 81 6.23 10.91 -26.90
N LEU A 82 5.86 9.74 -27.42
CA LEU A 82 5.43 8.60 -26.62
C LEU A 82 6.67 8.10 -25.89
N THR A 83 6.88 8.59 -24.68
CA THR A 83 8.00 8.18 -23.84
C THR A 83 7.74 6.76 -23.37
N ASP A 84 8.50 5.80 -23.90
CA ASP A 84 8.49 4.44 -23.38
C ASP A 84 8.96 4.43 -21.92
N LEU A 85 8.47 3.49 -21.13
CA LEU A 85 8.90 3.29 -19.75
C LEU A 85 9.83 2.09 -19.67
N ARG A 86 10.99 2.31 -19.03
CA ARG A 86 11.93 1.25 -18.72
C ARG A 86 11.31 0.29 -17.70
N VAL A 87 11.25 -0.99 -18.04
CA VAL A 87 10.75 -2.07 -17.19
C VAL A 87 11.79 -3.18 -17.13
N ARG A 88 12.00 -3.70 -15.93
CA ARG A 88 12.85 -4.86 -15.67
C ARG A 88 11.99 -6.08 -15.40
N THR A 89 12.49 -7.27 -15.74
CA THR A 89 11.75 -8.49 -15.47
C THR A 89 12.63 -9.72 -15.30
N SER A 90 12.12 -10.71 -14.58
CA SER A 90 12.80 -11.98 -14.32
C SER A 90 12.85 -12.91 -15.54
N ARG A 91 11.96 -12.72 -16.53
CA ARG A 91 11.87 -13.56 -17.73
C ARG A 91 11.89 -12.72 -19.01
N PRO A 92 12.34 -13.26 -20.16
CA PRO A 92 12.32 -12.53 -21.42
C PRO A 92 10.92 -12.04 -21.79
N ILE A 93 10.81 -10.81 -22.29
CA ILE A 93 9.57 -10.26 -22.85
C ILE A 93 9.49 -10.67 -24.33
N GLY A 94 8.37 -11.28 -24.74
CA GLY A 94 8.03 -11.50 -26.16
C GLY A 94 8.61 -12.76 -26.84
N GLN A 95 9.11 -13.77 -26.09
CA GLN A 95 9.77 -14.93 -26.70
C GLN A 95 8.83 -15.89 -27.45
N ALA A 96 7.55 -16.06 -27.04
CA ALA A 96 6.62 -16.95 -27.77
C ALA A 96 6.08 -16.35 -29.10
N LEU A 97 6.17 -15.03 -29.30
CA LEU A 97 5.73 -14.39 -30.55
C LEU A 97 6.66 -14.72 -31.74
N LEU A 98 7.94 -15.03 -31.46
CA LEU A 98 8.92 -15.41 -32.48
C LEU A 98 8.74 -16.87 -32.98
N GLY A 99 8.16 -17.75 -32.17
CA GLY A 99 7.99 -19.18 -32.49
C GLY A 99 6.78 -19.51 -33.38
N LYS A 100 5.79 -18.61 -33.45
CA LYS A 100 4.59 -18.74 -34.31
C LYS A 100 4.65 -17.90 -35.60
N ALA A 101 5.74 -17.16 -35.82
CA ALA A 101 6.02 -16.51 -37.09
C ALA A 101 6.49 -17.52 -38.16
N SER A 102 5.75 -18.61 -38.35
CA SER A 102 5.84 -19.41 -39.57
C SER A 102 5.10 -18.67 -40.67
N SER A 103 5.87 -18.16 -41.63
CA SER A 103 5.51 -17.83 -43.03
C SER A 103 4.08 -17.33 -43.30
N GLU A 104 3.99 -16.09 -43.78
CA GLU A 104 2.85 -15.46 -44.46
C GLU A 104 1.74 -14.85 -43.57
N SER A 105 2.00 -13.68 -42.97
CA SER A 105 1.00 -12.59 -42.79
C SER A 105 1.56 -11.35 -42.05
N THR A 106 2.77 -10.89 -42.36
CA THR A 106 3.26 -9.58 -41.87
C THR A 106 2.70 -8.42 -42.71
N LYS A 107 1.39 -8.16 -42.62
CA LYS A 107 0.73 -6.94 -43.11
C LYS A 107 -0.52 -6.58 -42.29
N ALA A 108 -0.34 -6.17 -41.04
CA ALA A 108 -1.29 -5.30 -40.34
C ALA A 108 -0.65 -4.67 -39.09
N GLY A 109 -0.37 -3.36 -39.13
CA GLY A 109 -0.47 -2.41 -38.01
C GLY A 109 0.28 -2.58 -36.68
N PHE A 110 0.88 -3.70 -36.34
CA PHE A 110 1.53 -3.87 -35.03
C PHE A 110 2.88 -3.17 -34.99
N ARG A 111 3.06 -2.28 -33.99
CA ARG A 111 4.34 -1.63 -33.68
C ARG A 111 5.39 -2.72 -33.36
N GLU A 112 6.64 -2.52 -33.78
CA GLU A 112 7.73 -3.46 -33.50
C GLU A 112 7.77 -3.84 -32.00
N LEU A 113 7.93 -5.13 -31.71
CA LEU A 113 8.00 -5.63 -30.35
C LEU A 113 9.16 -4.95 -29.59
N PRO A 114 8.97 -4.59 -28.30
CA PRO A 114 10.00 -3.93 -27.52
C PRO A 114 11.25 -4.81 -27.43
N VAL A 115 12.40 -4.25 -27.76
CA VAL A 115 13.68 -4.97 -27.72
C VAL A 115 14.03 -5.29 -26.27
N CYS A 116 13.97 -6.58 -25.93
CA CYS A 116 14.32 -7.09 -24.61
C CYS A 116 15.83 -7.38 -24.53
N LYS A 117 16.53 -6.70 -23.62
CA LYS A 117 17.96 -6.87 -23.38
C LYS A 117 18.18 -7.70 -22.11
N LYS A 118 18.96 -8.79 -22.21
CA LYS A 118 19.45 -9.51 -21.03
C LYS A 118 20.54 -8.69 -20.33
N ILE A 119 20.35 -8.37 -19.06
CA ILE A 119 21.31 -7.60 -18.24
C ILE A 119 22.13 -8.54 -17.36
N ALA A 120 21.49 -9.54 -16.75
CA ALA A 120 22.13 -10.58 -15.94
C ALA A 120 21.36 -11.91 -16.06
N GLU A 121 21.77 -12.92 -15.31
CA GLU A 121 20.97 -14.12 -15.09
C GLU A 121 19.64 -13.74 -14.43
N ASP A 122 18.52 -14.21 -15.00
CA ASP A 122 17.15 -13.88 -14.57
C ASP A 122 16.87 -12.38 -14.41
N LEU A 123 17.53 -11.55 -15.22
CA LEU A 123 17.29 -10.12 -15.28
C LEU A 123 17.33 -9.61 -16.72
N TYR A 124 16.17 -9.16 -17.17
CA TYR A 124 15.95 -8.58 -18.48
C TYR A 124 15.43 -7.15 -18.32
N GLU A 125 15.68 -6.32 -19.32
CA GLU A 125 15.24 -4.93 -19.37
C GLU A 125 14.68 -4.62 -20.75
N ALA A 126 13.55 -3.90 -20.81
CA ALA A 126 12.95 -3.43 -22.04
C ALA A 126 12.31 -2.05 -21.83
N ASN A 127 12.21 -1.26 -22.90
CA ASN A 127 11.42 -0.05 -22.91
C ASN A 127 10.03 -0.39 -23.46
N LEU A 128 9.04 -0.40 -22.57
CA LEU A 128 7.66 -0.74 -22.92
C LEU A 128 6.88 0.52 -23.32
N PRO A 129 5.98 0.43 -24.30
CA PRO A 129 5.14 1.56 -24.69
C PRO A 129 4.28 1.99 -23.51
N SER A 130 4.32 3.28 -23.18
CA SER A 130 3.52 3.82 -22.07
C SER A 130 2.14 4.30 -22.53
N LEU A 131 1.18 4.17 -21.63
CA LEU A 131 -0.16 4.74 -21.71
C LEU A 131 -0.28 5.85 -20.66
N VAL A 132 -1.19 6.80 -20.86
CA VAL A 132 -1.33 8.00 -20.01
C VAL A 132 -2.81 8.29 -19.85
N THR A 133 -3.32 8.34 -18.64
CA THR A 133 -4.71 8.71 -18.40
C THR A 133 -4.95 10.20 -18.67
N PRO A 134 -6.20 10.62 -18.95
CA PRO A 134 -6.58 12.01 -18.78
C PRO A 134 -6.21 12.50 -17.37
N ARG A 135 -6.10 13.82 -17.23
CA ARG A 135 -5.90 14.45 -15.93
C ARG A 135 -7.11 14.20 -15.05
N SER A 136 -6.87 13.75 -13.83
CA SER A 136 -7.90 13.66 -12.80
C SER A 136 -7.43 14.37 -11.54
N SER A 137 -8.39 14.90 -10.79
CA SER A 137 -8.20 15.40 -9.44
C SER A 137 -9.06 14.56 -8.52
N VAL A 138 -8.48 14.02 -7.47
CA VAL A 138 -9.19 13.22 -6.48
C VAL A 138 -9.19 13.97 -5.14
N PRO A 139 -10.32 14.06 -4.43
CA PRO A 139 -10.37 14.63 -3.09
C PRO A 139 -9.32 14.02 -2.16
N GLY A 140 -8.55 14.86 -1.46
CA GLY A 140 -7.44 14.40 -0.60
C GLY A 140 -6.17 13.98 -1.34
N GLY A 141 -6.12 14.07 -2.68
CA GLY A 141 -4.91 13.91 -3.48
C GLY A 141 -4.18 15.25 -3.74
N ASN A 142 -2.87 15.19 -4.01
CA ASN A 142 -2.05 16.36 -4.34
C ASN A 142 -2.33 16.87 -5.76
N GLY A 143 -3.38 17.69 -5.90
CA GLY A 143 -3.73 18.39 -7.14
C GLY A 143 -4.18 17.49 -8.29
N SER A 144 -4.25 18.05 -9.49
CA SER A 144 -4.54 17.30 -10.71
C SER A 144 -3.28 16.56 -11.19
N LYS A 145 -3.38 15.23 -11.32
CA LYS A 145 -2.29 14.36 -11.76
C LYS A 145 -2.65 13.60 -13.03
N ARG A 146 -1.62 13.24 -13.80
CA ARG A 146 -1.71 12.20 -14.82
C ARG A 146 -1.09 10.91 -14.32
N ILE A 147 -1.64 9.79 -14.76
CA ILE A 147 -1.09 8.47 -14.46
C ILE A 147 -0.50 7.94 -15.75
N ARG A 148 0.83 7.83 -15.79
CA ARG A 148 1.51 7.11 -16.87
C ARG A 148 1.80 5.70 -16.41
N TYR A 149 1.51 4.74 -17.26
CA TYR A 149 1.69 3.33 -16.93
C TYR A 149 2.19 2.51 -18.10
N ALA A 150 2.87 1.42 -17.78
CA ALA A 150 3.28 0.40 -18.73
C ALA A 150 2.70 -0.94 -18.30
N ILE A 151 2.47 -1.82 -19.27
CA ILE A 151 1.90 -3.15 -19.05
C ILE A 151 3.00 -4.19 -19.28
N LEU A 152 3.44 -4.81 -18.19
CA LEU A 152 4.29 -6.00 -18.22
C LEU A 152 3.40 -7.23 -18.36
N GLU A 153 3.24 -7.69 -19.59
CA GLU A 153 2.44 -8.87 -19.93
C GLU A 153 3.26 -10.15 -19.76
N TRP A 154 2.71 -11.12 -19.02
CA TRP A 154 3.35 -12.42 -18.84
C TRP A 154 3.17 -13.32 -20.07
N ASP A 155 4.21 -14.11 -20.34
CA ASP A 155 4.19 -15.19 -21.32
C ASP A 155 4.56 -16.52 -20.63
N PRO A 156 3.67 -17.52 -20.62
CA PRO A 156 2.24 -17.42 -20.96
C PRO A 156 1.44 -16.62 -19.91
N LEU A 157 0.28 -16.10 -20.30
CA LEU A 157 -0.75 -15.63 -19.36
C LEU A 157 -1.40 -16.82 -18.66
N LEU A 158 -1.76 -16.65 -17.39
CA LEU A 158 -2.26 -17.71 -16.53
C LEU A 158 -3.74 -17.50 -16.17
N ASP A 159 -4.49 -18.60 -16.19
CA ASP A 159 -5.71 -18.70 -15.39
C ASP A 159 -5.30 -18.78 -13.92
N SER A 160 -5.96 -18.01 -13.05
CA SER A 160 -5.66 -17.98 -11.62
C SER A 160 -5.77 -19.34 -10.93
N SER A 161 -6.58 -20.26 -11.46
CA SER A 161 -6.66 -21.64 -10.97
C SER A 161 -5.35 -22.45 -11.14
N ASN A 162 -4.45 -22.00 -12.02
CA ASN A 162 -3.13 -22.60 -12.26
C ASN A 162 -1.97 -21.81 -11.64
N ILE A 163 -2.26 -20.77 -10.83
CA ILE A 163 -1.22 -20.00 -10.13
C ILE A 163 -0.62 -20.84 -9.01
N GLU A 164 0.71 -20.96 -9.01
CA GLU A 164 1.47 -21.67 -7.99
C GLU A 164 2.34 -20.71 -7.14
N ILE A 165 3.00 -21.26 -6.11
CA ILE A 165 3.93 -20.52 -5.24
C ILE A 165 5.03 -19.82 -6.06
N THR A 166 5.54 -20.49 -7.10
CA THR A 166 6.57 -19.93 -7.98
C THR A 166 6.09 -18.69 -8.73
N ASP A 167 4.79 -18.59 -9.01
CA ASP A 167 4.21 -17.41 -9.66
C ASP A 167 4.03 -16.26 -8.66
N TRP A 168 3.71 -16.54 -7.39
CA TRP A 168 3.76 -15.52 -6.34
C TRP A 168 5.18 -14.95 -6.19
N ILE A 169 6.20 -15.81 -6.21
CA ILE A 169 7.62 -15.40 -6.18
C ILE A 169 7.96 -14.55 -7.41
N ARG A 170 7.45 -14.91 -8.59
CA ARG A 170 7.61 -14.12 -9.81
C ARG A 170 7.00 -12.74 -9.63
N ILE A 171 5.74 -12.61 -9.20
CA ILE A 171 5.09 -11.28 -8.98
C ILE A 171 5.91 -10.44 -8.00
N ALA A 172 6.30 -11.01 -6.86
CA ALA A 172 7.11 -10.29 -5.87
C ALA A 172 8.46 -9.84 -6.43
N THR A 173 9.09 -10.66 -7.27
CA THR A 173 10.34 -10.34 -7.97
C THR A 173 10.15 -9.22 -9.00
N GLU A 174 9.06 -9.24 -9.78
CA GLU A 174 8.74 -8.17 -10.72
C GLU A 174 8.55 -6.82 -10.01
N ILE A 175 7.87 -6.81 -8.86
CA ILE A 175 7.71 -5.61 -8.03
C ILE A 175 9.07 -5.12 -7.53
N GLU A 176 9.92 -6.02 -7.01
CA GLU A 176 11.24 -5.66 -6.49
C GLU A 176 12.17 -5.08 -7.55
N LEU A 177 12.25 -5.71 -8.73
CA LEU A 177 13.09 -5.26 -9.83
C LEU A 177 12.73 -3.85 -10.33
N ASN A 178 11.46 -3.47 -10.17
CA ASN A 178 10.90 -2.21 -10.65
C ASN A 178 10.62 -1.21 -9.52
N TYR A 179 10.95 -1.55 -8.27
CA TYR A 179 10.59 -0.76 -7.09
C TYR A 179 11.15 0.67 -7.10
N SER A 180 12.31 0.90 -7.70
CA SER A 180 12.88 2.25 -7.84
C SER A 180 12.35 3.02 -9.06
N LEU A 181 11.76 2.34 -10.04
CA LEU A 181 11.36 2.92 -11.33
C LEU A 181 9.92 3.46 -11.33
N PHE A 182 9.06 2.87 -10.49
CA PHE A 182 7.63 3.16 -10.44
C PHE A 182 7.19 3.64 -9.05
N ASP A 183 6.15 4.46 -9.01
CA ASP A 183 5.58 4.99 -7.77
C ASP A 183 4.58 4.01 -7.13
N ALA A 184 3.92 3.17 -7.94
CA ALA A 184 2.98 2.15 -7.49
C ALA A 184 2.84 0.99 -8.49
N PHE A 185 2.15 -0.07 -8.07
CA PHE A 185 1.96 -1.31 -8.83
C PHE A 185 0.49 -1.71 -8.88
N VAL A 186 0.04 -2.16 -10.05
CA VAL A 186 -1.25 -2.81 -10.24
C VAL A 186 -1.00 -4.21 -10.79
N VAL A 187 -1.53 -5.24 -10.15
CA VAL A 187 -1.43 -6.64 -10.60
C VAL A 187 -2.78 -7.07 -11.13
N LEU A 188 -2.86 -7.34 -12.43
CA LEU A 188 -4.04 -7.90 -13.05
C LEU A 188 -4.00 -9.42 -12.93
N HIS A 189 -5.02 -9.97 -12.26
CA HIS A 189 -5.06 -11.36 -11.83
C HIS A 189 -6.48 -11.94 -12.01
N GLY A 190 -6.57 -13.26 -12.21
CA GLY A 190 -7.85 -13.96 -12.23
C GLY A 190 -8.52 -14.00 -10.85
N THR A 191 -9.85 -14.04 -10.82
CA THR A 191 -10.62 -13.87 -9.57
C THR A 191 -10.64 -15.12 -8.70
N ASP A 192 -10.31 -16.31 -9.19
CA ASP A 192 -10.50 -17.57 -8.46
C ASP A 192 -9.54 -17.77 -7.30
N THR A 193 -8.27 -17.39 -7.47
CA THR A 193 -7.25 -17.49 -6.41
C THR A 193 -6.70 -16.13 -5.98
N MET A 194 -7.35 -15.04 -6.38
CA MET A 194 -6.92 -13.66 -6.09
C MET A 194 -6.66 -13.42 -4.60
N THR A 195 -7.49 -13.99 -3.72
CA THR A 195 -7.37 -13.84 -2.25
C THR A 195 -6.18 -14.60 -1.66
N TYR A 196 -5.76 -15.71 -2.27
CA TYR A 196 -4.51 -16.39 -1.93
C TYR A 196 -3.32 -15.56 -2.38
N THR A 197 -3.32 -15.06 -3.61
CA THR A 197 -2.24 -14.21 -4.15
C THR A 197 -2.08 -12.92 -3.33
N SER A 198 -3.18 -12.23 -2.99
CA SER A 198 -3.13 -11.01 -2.18
C SER A 198 -2.64 -11.27 -0.75
N SER A 199 -3.03 -12.41 -0.17
CA SER A 199 -2.55 -12.84 1.14
C SER A 199 -1.06 -13.16 1.13
N ALA A 200 -0.59 -13.94 0.16
CA ALA A 200 0.81 -14.33 0.02
C ALA A 200 1.71 -13.09 -0.19
N LEU A 201 1.36 -12.23 -1.15
CA LEU A 201 2.13 -11.03 -1.46
C LEU A 201 2.24 -10.06 -0.28
N THR A 202 1.22 -9.98 0.58
CA THR A 202 1.27 -9.16 1.79
C THR A 202 2.40 -9.59 2.75
N PHE A 203 2.72 -10.89 2.82
CA PHE A 203 3.85 -11.38 3.62
C PHE A 203 5.17 -11.31 2.87
N MET A 204 5.16 -11.59 1.56
CA MET A 204 6.36 -11.60 0.73
C MET A 204 6.95 -10.20 0.52
N LEU A 205 6.11 -9.16 0.44
CA LEU A 205 6.53 -7.77 0.27
C LEU A 205 6.83 -7.16 1.65
N GLU A 206 7.99 -7.49 2.22
CA GLU A 206 8.41 -7.01 3.52
C GLU A 206 8.80 -5.53 3.46
N ASP A 207 8.38 -4.77 4.47
CA ASP A 207 8.70 -3.35 4.61
C ASP A 207 8.26 -2.52 3.39
N LEU A 208 7.09 -2.87 2.84
CA LEU A 208 6.47 -2.18 1.71
C LEU A 208 6.18 -0.71 2.05
N GLY A 209 6.59 0.19 1.15
CA GLY A 209 6.39 1.64 1.26
C GLY A 209 5.60 2.26 0.11
N LYS A 210 5.16 1.44 -0.86
CA LYS A 210 4.43 1.85 -2.07
C LYS A 210 3.13 1.07 -2.20
N THR A 211 2.20 1.62 -2.98
CA THR A 211 0.89 1.01 -3.21
C THR A 211 1.00 -0.18 -4.16
N VAL A 212 0.48 -1.34 -3.74
CA VAL A 212 0.33 -2.53 -4.60
C VAL A 212 -1.14 -2.94 -4.61
N ILE A 213 -1.80 -2.85 -5.76
CA ILE A 213 -3.23 -3.20 -5.89
C ILE A 213 -3.38 -4.40 -6.80
N ILE A 214 -4.02 -5.45 -6.30
CA ILE A 214 -4.45 -6.59 -7.11
C ILE A 214 -5.90 -6.33 -7.53
N THR A 215 -6.18 -6.53 -8.81
CA THR A 215 -7.54 -6.39 -9.35
C THR A 215 -7.75 -7.33 -10.53
N GLY A 216 -8.98 -7.41 -11.02
CA GLY A 216 -9.38 -8.27 -12.13
C GLY A 216 -10.80 -7.93 -12.58
N ALA A 217 -11.46 -8.88 -13.23
CA ALA A 217 -12.85 -8.71 -13.65
C ALA A 217 -13.57 -10.05 -13.71
N GLN A 218 -14.88 -10.04 -13.55
CA GLN A 218 -15.73 -11.19 -13.85
C GLN A 218 -16.04 -11.28 -15.35
N ILE A 219 -16.14 -10.13 -16.02
CA ILE A 219 -16.41 -10.03 -17.46
C ILE A 219 -15.21 -9.36 -18.16
N PRO A 220 -14.70 -9.92 -19.27
CA PRO A 220 -13.54 -9.34 -19.96
C PRO A 220 -13.82 -7.94 -20.51
N LEU A 221 -12.74 -7.18 -20.68
CA LEU A 221 -12.76 -5.87 -21.32
C LEU A 221 -13.30 -5.90 -22.76
N SER A 222 -13.23 -7.05 -23.42
CA SER A 222 -13.71 -7.24 -24.80
C SER A 222 -15.24 -7.21 -24.94
N GLN A 223 -15.98 -7.34 -23.83
CA GLN A 223 -17.45 -7.31 -23.84
C GLN A 223 -17.98 -5.91 -23.53
N LEU A 224 -19.06 -5.50 -24.20
CA LEU A 224 -19.63 -4.16 -24.05
C LEU A 224 -20.01 -3.81 -22.60
N ARG A 225 -20.67 -4.74 -21.91
CA ARG A 225 -21.03 -4.60 -20.50
C ARG A 225 -20.04 -5.41 -19.68
N ASN A 226 -19.13 -4.74 -19.00
CA ASN A 226 -18.12 -5.38 -18.17
C ASN A 226 -17.83 -4.55 -16.90
N ASP A 227 -17.25 -5.21 -15.89
CA ASP A 227 -16.72 -4.61 -14.67
C ASP A 227 -15.21 -4.28 -14.78
N ALA A 228 -14.53 -4.81 -15.81
CA ALA A 228 -13.10 -4.61 -16.07
C ALA A 228 -12.69 -3.15 -16.13
N VAL A 229 -13.50 -2.31 -16.80
CA VAL A 229 -13.18 -0.90 -16.99
C VAL A 229 -13.14 -0.15 -15.66
N ASP A 230 -14.15 -0.33 -14.81
CA ASP A 230 -14.24 0.40 -13.53
C ASP A 230 -13.25 -0.15 -12.50
N ASN A 231 -13.01 -1.46 -12.50
CA ASN A 231 -11.99 -2.08 -11.65
C ASN A 231 -10.58 -1.58 -12.01
N LEU A 232 -10.19 -1.59 -13.29
CA LEU A 232 -8.86 -1.12 -13.70
C LEU A 232 -8.70 0.38 -13.50
N LEU A 233 -9.69 1.19 -13.87
CA LEU A 233 -9.60 2.65 -13.71
C LEU A 233 -9.55 3.06 -12.24
N GLY A 234 -10.33 2.40 -11.37
CA GLY A 234 -10.28 2.65 -9.94
C GLY A 234 -8.94 2.24 -9.32
N ALA A 235 -8.39 1.08 -9.72
CA ALA A 235 -7.07 0.65 -9.27
C ALA A 235 -5.96 1.63 -9.71
N LEU A 236 -5.94 2.04 -10.98
CA LEU A 236 -4.99 3.05 -11.46
C LEU A 236 -5.15 4.38 -10.71
N SER A 237 -6.38 4.85 -10.53
CA SER A 237 -6.68 6.10 -9.85
C SER A 237 -6.17 6.10 -8.41
N ILE A 238 -6.42 5.03 -7.65
CA ILE A 238 -5.93 4.91 -6.27
C ILE A 238 -4.41 4.80 -6.26
N ALA A 239 -3.82 3.91 -7.06
CA ALA A 239 -2.37 3.69 -7.12
C ALA A 239 -1.59 4.95 -7.52
N GLY A 240 -2.13 5.77 -8.42
CA GLY A 240 -1.48 6.98 -8.90
C GLY A 240 -1.65 8.21 -7.98
N HIS A 241 -2.71 8.26 -7.16
CA HIS A 241 -2.98 9.44 -6.33
C HIS A 241 -2.57 9.28 -4.87
N TYR A 242 -2.59 8.04 -4.33
CA TYR A 242 -2.35 7.78 -2.92
C TYR A 242 -1.19 6.81 -2.72
N VAL A 243 -0.41 7.06 -1.67
CA VAL A 243 0.61 6.13 -1.16
C VAL A 243 -0.01 5.37 0.01
N ILE A 244 -0.57 4.21 -0.29
CA ILE A 244 -1.13 3.25 0.68
C ILE A 244 -0.13 2.08 0.71
N PRO A 245 0.79 2.03 1.70
CA PRO A 245 1.93 1.11 1.70
C PRO A 245 1.53 -0.33 2.09
N GLU A 246 0.54 -0.87 1.38
CA GLU A 246 -0.02 -2.21 1.60
C GLU A 246 -0.22 -2.92 0.26
N CYS A 247 -0.26 -4.26 0.34
CA CYS A 247 -0.80 -5.08 -0.73
C CYS A 247 -2.32 -5.17 -0.55
N CYS A 248 -3.06 -4.59 -1.49
CA CYS A 248 -4.49 -4.40 -1.42
C CYS A 248 -5.21 -5.18 -2.53
N LEU A 249 -6.51 -5.42 -2.34
CA LEU A 249 -7.40 -5.95 -3.38
C LEU A 249 -8.47 -4.90 -3.68
N TYR A 250 -8.55 -4.46 -4.94
CA TYR A 250 -9.57 -3.52 -5.40
C TYR A 250 -10.60 -4.23 -6.26
N PHE A 251 -11.87 -4.14 -5.88
CA PHE A 251 -12.98 -4.69 -6.66
C PHE A 251 -14.27 -3.98 -6.31
N ASN A 252 -15.13 -3.70 -7.29
CA ASN A 252 -16.47 -3.15 -7.08
C ASN A 252 -16.47 -1.92 -6.15
N HIS A 253 -15.72 -0.89 -6.55
CA HIS A 253 -15.62 0.40 -5.86
C HIS A 253 -15.07 0.35 -4.42
N THR A 254 -14.44 -0.75 -4.02
CA THR A 254 -13.94 -0.95 -2.66
C THR A 254 -12.50 -1.44 -2.69
N LEU A 255 -11.62 -0.79 -1.92
CA LEU A 255 -10.26 -1.26 -1.67
C LEU A 255 -10.20 -1.94 -0.30
N PHE A 256 -9.83 -3.21 -0.30
CA PHE A 256 -9.65 -4.00 0.90
C PHE A 256 -8.16 -4.21 1.20
N ARG A 257 -7.83 -4.40 2.47
CA ARG A 257 -6.55 -5.00 2.87
C ARG A 257 -6.46 -6.41 2.29
N GLY A 258 -5.41 -6.69 1.49
CA GLY A 258 -5.34 -7.90 0.67
C GLY A 258 -5.41 -9.22 1.45
N ASN A 259 -4.87 -9.25 2.68
CA ASN A 259 -4.86 -10.43 3.55
C ASN A 259 -6.11 -10.58 4.45
N ARG A 260 -7.15 -9.78 4.22
CA ARG A 260 -8.44 -9.84 4.94
C ARG A 260 -9.61 -10.26 4.07
N VAL A 261 -9.36 -10.53 2.79
CA VAL A 261 -10.41 -10.77 1.78
C VAL A 261 -10.64 -12.25 1.55
N SER A 262 -11.90 -12.62 1.35
CA SER A 262 -12.32 -13.91 0.78
C SER A 262 -13.23 -13.70 -0.42
N LYS A 263 -13.18 -14.62 -1.40
CA LYS A 263 -14.12 -14.65 -2.52
C LYS A 263 -15.45 -15.22 -2.03
N VAL A 264 -16.52 -14.43 -2.11
CA VAL A 264 -17.85 -14.78 -1.57
C VAL A 264 -18.90 -15.04 -2.64
N SER A 265 -18.67 -14.58 -3.87
CA SER A 265 -19.56 -14.83 -5.00
C SER A 265 -18.77 -15.18 -6.26
N SER A 266 -19.24 -16.21 -6.98
CA SER A 266 -18.73 -16.59 -8.29
C SER A 266 -19.47 -15.90 -9.44
N TYR A 267 -20.47 -15.07 -9.13
CA TYR A 267 -21.39 -14.51 -10.12
C TYR A 267 -21.51 -12.99 -10.01
N ASP A 268 -21.68 -12.47 -8.79
CA ASP A 268 -21.91 -11.04 -8.58
C ASP A 268 -20.63 -10.22 -8.82
N PHE A 269 -20.79 -8.97 -9.24
CA PHE A 269 -19.69 -8.00 -9.28
C PHE A 269 -19.15 -7.71 -7.87
N GLY A 270 -19.99 -7.82 -6.84
CA GLY A 270 -19.55 -7.89 -5.44
C GLY A 270 -18.92 -9.23 -5.09
N ALA A 271 -17.90 -9.66 -5.83
CA ALA A 271 -17.32 -11.00 -5.75
C ALA A 271 -16.53 -11.26 -4.45
N PHE A 272 -16.06 -10.20 -3.81
CA PHE A 272 -15.14 -10.25 -2.68
C PHE A 272 -15.70 -9.53 -1.46
N ASN A 273 -15.33 -10.00 -0.27
CA ASN A 273 -15.70 -9.37 1.00
C ASN A 273 -14.55 -9.46 2.02
N SER A 274 -14.48 -8.50 2.93
CA SER A 274 -13.58 -8.49 4.09
C SER A 274 -14.42 -8.62 5.37
N PRO A 275 -14.69 -9.85 5.84
CA PRO A 275 -15.73 -10.09 6.84
C PRO A 275 -15.38 -9.59 8.26
N ASN A 276 -14.10 -9.53 8.59
CA ASN A 276 -13.59 -9.21 9.94
C ASN A 276 -12.79 -7.89 9.99
N PHE A 277 -12.69 -7.14 8.89
CA PHE A 277 -11.95 -5.88 8.85
C PHE A 277 -12.61 -4.89 7.87
N PRO A 278 -12.74 -3.60 8.21
CA PRO A 278 -13.36 -2.61 7.31
C PRO A 278 -12.54 -2.38 6.03
N PRO A 279 -13.17 -1.88 4.94
CA PRO A 279 -12.44 -1.43 3.76
C PRO A 279 -11.43 -0.31 4.08
N LEU A 280 -10.31 -0.30 3.37
CA LEU A 280 -9.31 0.78 3.45
C LEU A 280 -9.75 2.01 2.66
N VAL A 281 -10.42 1.80 1.52
CA VAL A 281 -10.94 2.89 0.68
C VAL A 281 -12.32 2.54 0.17
N ASN A 282 -13.22 3.51 0.22
CA ASN A 282 -14.52 3.45 -0.45
C ASN A 282 -14.54 4.48 -1.59
N VAL A 283 -14.89 4.04 -2.79
CA VAL A 283 -15.00 4.90 -3.98
C VAL A 283 -16.48 5.21 -4.20
N GLY A 284 -16.89 6.43 -3.87
CA GLY A 284 -18.22 6.97 -4.16
C GLY A 284 -18.13 8.19 -5.07
N ILE A 285 -18.91 9.23 -4.76
CA ILE A 285 -18.71 10.58 -5.35
C ILE A 285 -17.29 11.07 -5.02
N GLU A 286 -16.84 10.79 -3.80
CA GLU A 286 -15.48 11.03 -3.34
C GLU A 286 -14.75 9.70 -3.08
N ILE A 287 -13.43 9.72 -3.18
CA ILE A 287 -12.58 8.60 -2.76
C ILE A 287 -12.19 8.84 -1.30
N VAL A 288 -12.75 8.03 -0.39
CA VAL A 288 -12.54 8.18 1.05
C VAL A 288 -11.55 7.12 1.53
N VAL A 289 -10.38 7.56 2.00
CA VAL A 289 -9.32 6.70 2.53
C VAL A 289 -9.38 6.69 4.06
N ASN A 290 -9.47 5.50 4.65
CA ASN A 290 -9.47 5.29 6.10
C ASN A 290 -8.03 5.23 6.64
N TRP A 291 -7.35 6.38 6.71
CA TRP A 291 -5.93 6.46 7.09
C TRP A 291 -5.59 5.88 8.47
N ASN A 292 -6.56 5.80 9.38
CA ASN A 292 -6.37 5.17 10.68
C ASN A 292 -6.22 3.64 10.57
N ASP A 293 -6.87 3.03 9.59
CA ASP A 293 -6.81 1.60 9.34
C ASP A 293 -5.61 1.20 8.49
N VAL A 294 -5.08 2.13 7.68
CA VAL A 294 -3.89 1.92 6.84
C VAL A 294 -2.66 1.69 7.72
N ILE A 295 -1.99 0.55 7.51
CA ILE A 295 -0.72 0.21 8.14
C ILE A 295 0.36 1.13 7.61
N ARG A 296 1.24 1.57 8.50
CA ARG A 296 2.44 2.32 8.16
C ARG A 296 3.67 1.55 8.57
N GLN A 297 4.73 1.77 7.82
CA GLN A 297 6.03 1.21 8.10
C GLN A 297 6.70 2.02 9.21
N THR A 298 6.80 1.44 10.40
CA THR A 298 7.47 2.05 11.57
C THR A 298 8.89 1.52 11.77
N GLY A 299 9.22 0.39 11.13
CA GLY A 299 10.57 -0.15 11.12
C GLY A 299 11.46 0.58 10.12
N LEU A 300 12.63 1.02 10.56
CA LEU A 300 13.65 1.69 9.74
C LEU A 300 14.41 0.69 8.85
N ARG A 301 13.69 -0.02 7.99
CA ARG A 301 14.24 -1.04 7.09
C ARG A 301 13.79 -0.76 5.66
N ARG A 302 14.66 -1.07 4.71
CA ARG A 302 14.34 -1.02 3.29
C ARG A 302 13.40 -2.15 2.88
N PHE A 303 12.53 -1.84 1.92
CA PHE A 303 11.71 -2.82 1.23
C PHE A 303 12.55 -3.98 0.67
N ARG A 304 12.04 -5.20 0.82
CA ARG A 304 12.59 -6.41 0.20
C ARG A 304 11.49 -7.40 -0.14
N ALA A 305 11.65 -8.14 -1.25
CA ALA A 305 10.79 -9.28 -1.55
C ALA A 305 11.38 -10.56 -0.94
N HIS A 306 10.63 -11.21 -0.05
CA HIS A 306 10.92 -12.56 0.43
C HIS A 306 10.49 -13.58 -0.65
N LYS A 307 11.47 -14.29 -1.22
CA LYS A 307 11.31 -15.12 -2.43
C LYS A 307 11.26 -16.62 -2.15
N ASP A 308 10.87 -17.01 -0.94
CA ASP A 308 10.71 -18.41 -0.55
C ASP A 308 9.39 -18.60 0.20
N MET A 309 8.74 -19.73 0.01
CA MET A 309 7.45 -20.06 0.62
C MET A 309 7.41 -21.58 0.77
N SER A 310 7.04 -22.07 1.95
CA SER A 310 7.00 -23.51 2.20
C SER A 310 5.84 -24.16 1.40
N PRO A 311 6.11 -25.09 0.46
CA PRO A 311 5.06 -25.81 -0.26
C PRO A 311 4.38 -26.88 0.61
N HIS A 312 4.99 -27.22 1.75
CA HIS A 312 4.52 -28.27 2.66
C HIS A 312 3.48 -27.77 3.66
N VAL A 313 2.46 -27.06 3.15
CA VAL A 313 1.30 -26.61 3.92
C VAL A 313 0.00 -27.03 3.25
N GLY A 314 -1.09 -27.13 4.02
CA GLY A 314 -2.40 -27.43 3.47
C GLY A 314 -3.56 -26.93 4.35
N THR A 315 -4.77 -26.90 3.78
CA THR A 315 -6.00 -26.68 4.54
C THR A 315 -6.77 -27.99 4.71
N LEU A 316 -7.27 -28.24 5.93
CA LEU A 316 -8.13 -29.36 6.25
C LEU A 316 -9.42 -28.85 6.86
N ARG A 317 -10.52 -28.99 6.12
CA ARG A 317 -11.85 -28.63 6.61
C ARG A 317 -12.51 -29.79 7.36
N LEU A 318 -12.85 -29.56 8.63
CA LEU A 318 -13.58 -30.55 9.42
C LEU A 318 -15.01 -30.73 8.92
N PHE A 319 -15.48 -31.96 8.80
CA PHE A 319 -16.88 -32.30 8.52
C PHE A 319 -17.36 -33.42 9.45
N PRO A 320 -18.66 -33.47 9.78
CA PRO A 320 -19.19 -34.51 10.66
C PRO A 320 -18.87 -35.90 10.12
N GLY A 321 -18.22 -36.73 10.93
CA GLY A 321 -17.82 -38.09 10.54
C GLY A 321 -16.37 -38.24 10.08
N ILE A 322 -15.59 -37.16 9.96
CA ILE A 322 -14.14 -37.27 9.71
C ILE A 322 -13.49 -38.15 10.80
N THR A 323 -12.54 -39.00 10.40
CA THR A 323 -11.90 -39.98 11.28
C THR A 323 -10.50 -39.54 11.69
N GLY A 324 -10.02 -40.00 12.85
CA GLY A 324 -8.62 -39.80 13.24
C GLY A 324 -7.62 -40.41 12.24
N ALA A 325 -8.00 -41.48 11.53
CA ALA A 325 -7.19 -42.07 10.46
C ALA A 325 -7.04 -41.13 9.26
N THR A 326 -8.12 -40.48 8.82
CA THR A 326 -8.08 -39.46 7.76
C THR A 326 -7.16 -38.29 8.14
N ILE A 327 -7.30 -37.78 9.37
CA ILE A 327 -6.46 -36.70 9.88
C ILE A 327 -4.99 -37.13 9.93
N ARG A 328 -4.70 -38.34 10.43
CA ARG A 328 -3.34 -38.89 10.50
C ARG A 328 -2.69 -39.01 9.12
N SER A 329 -3.44 -39.49 8.12
CA SER A 329 -2.96 -39.59 6.74
C SER A 329 -2.70 -38.22 6.13
N PHE A 330 -3.57 -37.24 6.39
CA PHE A 330 -3.40 -35.87 5.89
C PHE A 330 -2.19 -35.15 6.52
N LEU A 331 -1.93 -35.39 7.81
CA LEU A 331 -0.83 -34.80 8.57
C LEU A 331 0.47 -35.60 8.53
N ASN A 332 0.59 -36.54 7.58
CA ASN A 332 1.81 -37.32 7.42
C ASN A 332 2.92 -36.51 6.72
N TYR A 333 4.16 -36.95 6.84
CA TYR A 333 5.28 -36.38 6.06
C TYR A 333 4.95 -36.41 4.55
N PRO A 334 5.21 -35.35 3.77
CA PRO A 334 6.08 -34.18 4.04
C PRO A 334 5.40 -32.96 4.68
N MET A 335 4.15 -33.05 5.15
CA MET A 335 3.40 -31.91 5.69
C MET A 335 4.10 -31.25 6.90
N ARG A 336 4.31 -29.93 6.86
CA ARG A 336 4.91 -29.15 7.97
C ARG A 336 3.93 -28.22 8.67
N GLY A 337 2.85 -27.83 8.01
CA GLY A 337 1.82 -26.99 8.62
C GLY A 337 0.43 -27.23 8.04
N VAL A 338 -0.60 -27.14 8.87
CA VAL A 338 -1.99 -27.28 8.42
C VAL A 338 -2.88 -26.21 9.03
N VAL A 339 -3.69 -25.60 8.18
CA VAL A 339 -4.83 -24.78 8.58
C VAL A 339 -6.03 -25.70 8.78
N LEU A 340 -6.52 -25.83 10.00
CA LEU A 340 -7.65 -26.66 10.37
C LEU A 340 -8.91 -25.79 10.44
N GLU A 341 -9.82 -25.93 9.48
CA GLU A 341 -11.09 -25.20 9.51
C GLU A 341 -12.10 -25.92 10.42
N THR A 342 -12.37 -25.29 11.56
CA THR A 342 -13.20 -25.79 12.67
C THR A 342 -14.60 -25.17 12.69
N TYR A 343 -15.51 -25.74 13.47
CA TYR A 343 -16.90 -25.25 13.52
C TYR A 343 -17.05 -24.03 14.42
N GLY A 344 -17.89 -23.06 14.03
CA GLY A 344 -18.28 -21.94 14.88
C GLY A 344 -17.07 -21.20 15.45
N ALA A 345 -16.99 -21.05 16.77
CA ALA A 345 -15.94 -20.31 17.46
C ALA A 345 -14.61 -21.08 17.69
N GLY A 346 -14.34 -22.15 16.93
CA GLY A 346 -13.14 -22.98 17.14
C GLY A 346 -13.41 -24.43 17.56
N ASN A 347 -14.63 -24.94 17.37
CA ASN A 347 -15.05 -26.23 17.90
C ASN A 347 -14.59 -27.39 17.02
N SER A 348 -14.10 -28.45 17.67
CA SER A 348 -13.76 -29.73 17.04
C SER A 348 -14.42 -30.90 17.77
N PRO A 349 -14.63 -32.06 17.11
CA PRO A 349 -15.11 -33.26 17.77
C PRO A 349 -14.14 -33.70 18.89
N GLN A 350 -14.65 -33.91 20.10
CA GLN A 350 -13.86 -34.27 21.29
C GLN A 350 -13.48 -35.76 21.35
N ARG A 351 -13.53 -36.47 20.22
CA ARG A 351 -13.21 -37.90 20.16
C ARG A 351 -11.71 -38.14 20.33
N ALA A 352 -11.37 -39.18 21.08
CA ALA A 352 -9.98 -39.52 21.41
C ALA A 352 -9.11 -39.79 20.16
N ASP A 353 -9.65 -40.41 19.12
CA ASP A 353 -8.90 -40.73 17.91
C ASP A 353 -8.45 -39.47 17.14
N ILE A 354 -9.30 -38.43 17.11
CA ILE A 354 -8.99 -37.14 16.49
C ILE A 354 -7.94 -36.38 17.32
N MET A 355 -8.16 -36.26 18.63
CA MET A 355 -7.24 -35.54 19.51
C MET A 355 -5.86 -36.20 19.56
N THR A 356 -5.80 -37.53 19.50
CA THR A 356 -4.55 -38.28 19.42
C THR A 356 -3.83 -38.03 18.10
N ALA A 357 -4.53 -38.07 16.96
CA ALA A 357 -3.93 -37.80 15.66
C ALA A 357 -3.35 -36.38 15.55
N LEU A 358 -4.06 -35.38 16.10
CA LEU A 358 -3.58 -33.99 16.17
C LEU A 358 -2.37 -33.86 17.09
N ARG A 359 -2.40 -34.49 18.28
CA ARG A 359 -1.27 -34.48 19.24
C ARG A 359 -0.02 -35.05 18.62
N GLU A 360 -0.12 -36.24 18.03
CA GLU A 360 1.00 -36.88 17.37
C GLU A 360 1.60 -36.00 16.25
N ALA A 361 0.77 -35.26 15.50
CA ALA A 361 1.26 -34.35 14.47
C ALA A 361 2.01 -33.15 15.08
N CYS A 362 1.44 -32.52 16.11
CA CYS A 362 2.09 -31.42 16.82
C CYS A 362 3.40 -31.85 17.49
N ASP A 363 3.45 -33.05 18.06
CA ASP A 363 4.66 -33.63 18.67
C ASP A 363 5.74 -33.94 17.61
N ARG A 364 5.35 -34.31 16.38
CA ARG A 364 6.26 -34.40 15.22
C ARG A 364 6.76 -33.06 14.71
N GLY A 365 6.27 -31.94 15.23
CA GLY A 365 6.64 -30.59 14.81
C GLY A 365 5.77 -30.00 13.71
N VAL A 366 4.65 -30.64 13.34
CA VAL A 366 3.66 -30.03 12.43
C VAL A 366 2.98 -28.88 13.16
N VAL A 367 2.88 -27.72 12.51
CA VAL A 367 2.17 -26.56 13.05
C VAL A 367 0.72 -26.61 12.60
N VAL A 368 -0.21 -26.88 13.52
CA VAL A 368 -1.65 -26.90 13.23
C VAL A 368 -2.28 -25.61 13.74
N VAL A 369 -2.99 -24.90 12.86
CA VAL A 369 -3.65 -23.61 13.16
C VAL A 369 -5.15 -23.76 12.99
N ALA A 370 -5.92 -23.58 14.05
CA ALA A 370 -7.38 -23.64 14.01
C ALA A 370 -7.97 -22.30 13.59
N ILE A 371 -8.78 -22.32 12.53
CA ILE A 371 -9.58 -21.17 12.07
C ILE A 371 -11.06 -21.57 11.98
N SER A 372 -11.95 -20.60 11.90
CA SER A 372 -13.39 -20.86 11.77
C SER A 372 -13.78 -21.16 10.32
N GLN A 373 -14.74 -22.05 10.12
CA GLN A 373 -15.47 -22.20 8.86
C GLN A 373 -16.47 -21.07 8.60
N CYS A 374 -16.83 -20.30 9.63
CA CYS A 374 -17.73 -19.16 9.51
C CYS A 374 -17.00 -18.00 8.82
N ALA A 375 -17.67 -17.34 7.88
CA ALA A 375 -17.09 -16.19 7.18
C ALA A 375 -16.72 -15.05 8.15
N LYS A 376 -17.54 -14.80 9.17
CA LYS A 376 -17.33 -13.77 10.18
C LYS A 376 -17.19 -14.39 11.56
N GLY A 377 -16.26 -13.87 12.35
CA GLY A 377 -15.99 -14.31 13.72
C GLY A 377 -14.51 -14.54 13.99
N SER A 378 -14.20 -14.99 15.20
CA SER A 378 -12.85 -15.27 15.66
C SER A 378 -12.82 -16.60 16.42
N VAL A 379 -11.73 -17.35 16.26
CA VAL A 379 -11.41 -18.51 17.10
C VAL A 379 -10.70 -18.01 18.36
N SER A 380 -11.31 -18.27 19.53
CA SER A 380 -10.76 -17.87 20.84
C SER A 380 -10.73 -19.06 21.81
N ASP A 381 -9.77 -18.99 22.72
CA ASP A 381 -9.57 -19.85 23.88
C ASP A 381 -10.65 -19.72 24.97
N ALA A 382 -11.61 -18.80 24.81
CA ALA A 382 -12.72 -18.59 25.73
C ALA A 382 -13.68 -19.80 25.82
N TYR A 383 -13.73 -20.68 24.80
CA TYR A 383 -14.60 -21.85 24.79
C TYR A 383 -13.88 -23.13 25.23
N SER A 384 -14.60 -24.01 25.95
CA SER A 384 -14.06 -25.26 26.53
C SER A 384 -13.44 -26.21 25.50
N THR A 385 -14.01 -26.26 24.29
CA THR A 385 -13.54 -27.03 23.12
C THR A 385 -12.27 -26.45 22.49
N GLY A 386 -12.14 -25.12 22.46
CA GLY A 386 -10.92 -24.43 22.00
C GLY A 386 -9.74 -24.70 22.93
N ARG A 387 -9.99 -24.81 24.24
CA ARG A 387 -8.96 -25.22 25.23
C ARG A 387 -8.44 -26.63 24.98
N THR A 388 -9.28 -27.57 24.57
CA THR A 388 -8.82 -28.93 24.25
C THR A 388 -7.85 -28.94 23.07
N LEU A 389 -8.12 -28.15 22.03
CA LEU A 389 -7.22 -28.01 20.87
C LEU A 389 -5.87 -27.40 21.28
N LEU A 390 -5.89 -26.37 22.13
CA LEU A 390 -4.68 -25.76 22.68
C LEU A 390 -3.85 -26.75 23.51
N GLN A 391 -4.49 -27.57 24.35
CA GLN A 391 -3.82 -28.63 25.13
C GLN A 391 -3.15 -29.71 24.27
N VAL A 392 -3.56 -29.83 23.01
CA VAL A 392 -3.01 -30.75 22.01
C VAL A 392 -1.91 -30.09 21.17
N GLY A 393 -1.66 -28.78 21.35
CA GLY A 393 -0.62 -28.02 20.66
C GLY A 393 -1.11 -27.32 19.39
N VAL A 394 -2.42 -27.23 19.16
CA VAL A 394 -3.02 -26.48 18.05
C VAL A 394 -3.08 -25.00 18.40
N VAL A 395 -2.69 -24.11 17.48
CA VAL A 395 -2.68 -22.67 17.66
C VAL A 395 -4.02 -22.06 17.21
N ALA A 396 -4.54 -21.09 17.94
CA ALA A 396 -5.71 -20.32 17.49
C ALA A 396 -5.30 -19.31 16.40
N GLY A 397 -5.96 -19.36 15.24
CA GLY A 397 -5.76 -18.41 14.14
C GLY A 397 -6.60 -17.14 14.24
N GLY A 398 -7.37 -16.97 15.32
CA GLY A 398 -8.22 -15.79 15.56
C GLY A 398 -9.23 -15.55 14.44
N ASP A 399 -9.24 -14.34 13.88
CA ASP A 399 -10.18 -13.87 12.85
C ASP A 399 -9.56 -13.82 11.43
N MET A 400 -8.43 -14.51 11.21
CA MET A 400 -7.83 -14.66 9.88
C MET A 400 -8.74 -15.43 8.93
N THR A 401 -8.68 -15.08 7.64
CA THR A 401 -9.27 -15.89 6.57
C THR A 401 -8.46 -17.18 6.34
N PRO A 402 -9.05 -18.25 5.78
CA PRO A 402 -8.31 -19.46 5.40
C PRO A 402 -7.14 -19.20 4.46
N GLU A 403 -7.34 -18.34 3.46
CA GLU A 403 -6.32 -17.99 2.46
C GLU A 403 -5.13 -17.29 3.12
N CYS A 404 -5.42 -16.39 4.07
CA CYS A 404 -4.39 -15.69 4.81
C CYS A 404 -3.64 -16.60 5.78
N ALA A 405 -4.35 -17.42 6.57
CA ALA A 405 -3.74 -18.33 7.51
C ALA A 405 -2.79 -19.32 6.81
N LEU A 406 -3.18 -19.81 5.62
CA LEU A 406 -2.34 -20.70 4.82
C LEU A 406 -1.09 -19.99 4.31
N SER A 407 -1.26 -18.77 3.79
CA SER A 407 -0.16 -17.94 3.27
C SER A 407 0.84 -17.57 4.38
N LYS A 408 0.34 -17.14 5.54
CA LYS A 408 1.15 -16.79 6.72
C LYS A 408 1.95 -18.01 7.20
N LEU A 409 1.31 -19.17 7.26
CA LEU A 409 1.95 -20.41 7.68
C LEU A 409 3.05 -20.84 6.69
N SER A 410 2.78 -20.75 5.39
CA SER A 410 3.76 -21.01 4.33
C SER A 410 4.98 -20.09 4.43
N TYR A 411 4.73 -18.79 4.64
CA TYR A 411 5.76 -17.76 4.82
C TYR A 411 6.62 -18.03 6.06
N LEU A 412 6.00 -18.23 7.22
CA LEU A 412 6.76 -18.46 8.46
C LEU A 412 7.59 -19.75 8.40
N LEU A 413 7.04 -20.83 7.84
CA LEU A 413 7.76 -22.10 7.67
C LEU A 413 8.86 -22.07 6.59
N SER A 414 8.91 -21.03 5.76
CA SER A 414 10.00 -20.84 4.80
C SER A 414 11.25 -20.21 5.42
N LYS A 415 11.14 -19.61 6.62
CA LYS A 415 12.27 -18.92 7.27
C LYS A 415 13.09 -19.90 8.11
N PRO A 416 14.34 -20.24 7.70
CA PRO A 416 15.16 -21.22 8.42
C PRO A 416 15.58 -20.74 9.82
N GLU A 417 15.61 -19.43 10.06
CA GLU A 417 15.95 -18.81 11.34
C GLU A 417 14.84 -18.92 12.40
N ILE A 418 13.63 -19.36 12.04
CA ILE A 418 12.47 -19.42 12.93
C ILE A 418 12.17 -20.88 13.31
N SER A 419 12.18 -21.18 14.61
CA SER A 419 11.81 -22.49 15.14
C SER A 419 10.31 -22.75 15.04
N THR A 420 9.89 -24.03 15.07
CA THR A 420 8.46 -24.39 15.05
C THR A 420 7.65 -23.81 16.22
N ILE A 421 8.32 -23.57 17.36
CA ILE A 421 7.72 -22.93 18.54
C ILE A 421 7.46 -21.45 18.25
N GLU A 422 8.42 -20.75 17.68
CA GLU A 422 8.25 -19.34 17.28
C GLU A 422 7.22 -19.21 16.16
N VAL A 423 7.17 -20.12 15.19
CA VAL A 423 6.12 -20.14 14.15
C VAL A 423 4.74 -20.22 14.82
N ARG A 424 4.56 -21.09 15.82
CA ARG A 424 3.29 -21.20 16.57
C ARG A 424 2.92 -19.88 17.26
N GLN A 425 3.89 -19.19 17.86
CA GLN A 425 3.67 -17.88 18.49
C GLN A 425 3.30 -16.81 17.46
N LEU A 426 4.07 -16.69 16.38
CA LEU A 426 3.89 -15.70 15.32
C LEU A 426 2.57 -15.90 14.56
N MET A 427 2.08 -17.14 14.43
CA MET A 427 0.75 -17.40 13.86
C MET A 427 -0.36 -16.69 14.64
N GLY A 428 -0.25 -16.58 15.97
CA GLY A 428 -1.21 -15.89 16.84
C GLY A 428 -1.00 -14.38 16.99
N MET A 429 0.00 -13.79 16.32
CA MET A 429 0.32 -12.35 16.39
C MET A 429 0.09 -11.66 15.05
N PRO A 430 -0.47 -10.44 14.98
CA PRO A 430 -0.60 -9.72 13.73
C PRO A 430 0.77 -9.29 13.20
N LEU A 431 1.11 -9.69 11.97
CA LEU A 431 2.36 -9.30 11.32
C LEU A 431 2.14 -8.24 10.25
N ARG A 432 0.98 -8.27 9.58
CA ARG A 432 0.60 -7.42 8.45
C ARG A 432 -0.88 -7.01 8.51
N GLY A 433 -1.44 -6.93 9.73
CA GLY A 433 -2.83 -6.56 9.99
C GLY A 433 -3.88 -7.57 9.54
N GLU A 434 -3.48 -8.81 9.30
CA GLU A 434 -4.32 -9.96 8.97
C GLU A 434 -5.18 -10.47 10.13
N LEU A 435 -4.76 -10.15 11.35
CA LEU A 435 -5.33 -10.64 12.59
C LEU A 435 -5.67 -9.45 13.51
N THR A 436 -6.83 -9.49 14.15
CA THR A 436 -7.22 -8.48 15.14
C THR A 436 -6.73 -8.93 16.52
N ARG A 437 -5.98 -8.08 17.24
CA ARG A 437 -5.56 -8.39 18.61
C ARG A 437 -6.80 -8.45 19.51
N THR A 438 -7.00 -9.57 20.19
CA THR A 438 -7.93 -9.65 21.32
C THR A 438 -7.29 -8.96 22.52
N THR A 439 -7.29 -7.63 22.56
CA THR A 439 -7.16 -6.93 23.84
C THR A 439 -8.36 -7.37 24.67
N GLY A 440 -8.12 -8.02 25.82
CA GLY A 440 -9.18 -8.37 26.75
C GLY A 440 -10.12 -7.18 26.90
N VAL A 441 -11.42 -7.43 26.77
CA VAL A 441 -12.47 -6.43 26.86
C VAL A 441 -12.37 -5.71 28.19
N SER A 442 -11.58 -4.65 28.24
CA SER A 442 -11.95 -3.44 28.94
C SER A 442 -12.54 -2.54 27.86
N ALA A 443 -13.75 -2.87 27.44
CA ALA A 443 -14.68 -1.86 26.98
C ALA A 443 -14.95 -0.94 28.17
N LYS A 444 -13.96 -0.10 28.53
CA LYS A 444 -14.31 1.23 29.00
C LYS A 444 -15.00 1.83 27.79
N SER A 445 -16.30 2.03 27.92
CA SER A 445 -17.02 2.94 27.04
C SER A 445 -16.13 4.15 26.81
N ASN A 446 -15.70 4.41 25.57
CA ASN A 446 -15.19 5.71 25.15
C ASN A 446 -16.38 6.69 25.22
N GLN A 447 -16.85 6.99 26.43
CA GLN A 447 -17.32 8.33 26.72
C GLN A 447 -16.02 9.12 26.86
N SER A 448 -15.58 9.74 25.76
CA SER A 448 -14.58 10.79 25.86
C SER A 448 -15.11 11.79 26.87
N ASN A 449 -14.51 11.82 28.06
CA ASN A 449 -14.91 12.78 29.05
C ASN A 449 -14.62 14.17 28.45
N ILE A 450 -15.53 15.13 28.64
CA ILE A 450 -15.36 16.48 28.08
C ILE A 450 -14.04 17.07 28.60
N ASP A 451 -13.71 16.79 29.87
CA ASP A 451 -12.49 17.23 30.52
C ASP A 451 -11.22 16.74 29.79
N ASP A 452 -11.15 15.45 29.43
CA ASP A 452 -9.99 14.88 28.70
C ASP A 452 -9.84 15.51 27.29
N SER A 453 -10.97 15.78 26.62
CA SER A 453 -10.96 16.42 25.30
C SER A 453 -10.53 17.88 25.37
N VAL A 454 -10.90 18.59 26.43
CA VAL A 454 -10.56 20.00 26.66
C VAL A 454 -9.10 20.13 27.08
N GLU A 455 -8.60 19.27 27.98
CA GLU A 455 -7.18 19.23 28.36
C GLU A 455 -6.27 18.98 27.14
N ASN A 456 -6.70 18.13 26.21
CA ASN A 456 -5.97 17.89 24.96
C ASN A 456 -5.92 19.15 24.08
N ILE A 457 -7.02 19.91 23.96
CA ILE A 457 -7.04 21.19 23.23
C ILE A 457 -6.15 22.24 23.90
N ASP A 458 -6.21 22.38 25.22
CA ASP A 458 -5.37 23.30 25.96
C ASP A 458 -3.88 22.96 25.78
N GLY A 459 -3.55 21.66 25.79
CA GLY A 459 -2.23 21.16 25.41
C GLY A 459 -1.83 21.62 24.01
N ILE A 460 -2.64 21.32 22.99
CA ILE A 460 -2.39 21.73 21.60
C ILE A 460 -2.17 23.25 21.49
N LEU A 461 -3.05 24.07 22.08
CA LEU A 461 -2.97 25.52 22.03
C LEU A 461 -1.74 26.07 22.76
N SER A 462 -1.36 25.47 23.89
CA SER A 462 -0.15 25.87 24.63
C SER A 462 1.12 25.69 23.78
N HIS A 463 1.22 24.57 23.05
CA HIS A 463 2.31 24.30 22.11
C HIS A 463 2.26 25.26 20.93
N PHE A 464 1.08 25.58 20.38
CA PHE A 464 0.95 26.62 19.33
C PHE A 464 1.45 27.98 19.78
N VAL A 465 1.04 28.46 20.96
CA VAL A 465 1.48 29.76 21.49
C VAL A 465 2.99 29.76 21.70
N ARG A 466 3.54 28.68 22.26
CA ARG A 466 4.98 28.50 22.47
C ARG A 466 5.77 28.59 21.16
N LEU A 467 5.29 27.95 20.09
CA LEU A 467 5.96 27.91 18.79
C LEU A 467 5.72 29.15 17.92
N SER A 468 4.64 29.90 18.20
CA SER A 468 4.29 31.14 17.49
C SER A 468 4.99 32.38 18.07
N GLY A 469 5.42 32.32 19.33
CA GLY A 469 6.16 33.41 19.98
C GLY A 469 7.54 33.64 19.34
N SER A 470 7.77 34.85 18.85
CA SER A 470 9.08 35.32 18.37
C SER A 470 9.57 36.49 19.24
N GLY A 471 10.46 36.25 20.21
CA GLY A 471 11.13 37.30 20.99
C GLY A 471 11.40 36.98 22.47
N PRO A 472 12.39 37.63 23.12
CA PRO A 472 12.93 37.24 24.44
C PRO A 472 11.89 37.36 25.54
N LYS A 473 11.97 36.49 26.56
CA LYS A 473 11.10 36.46 27.75
C LYS A 473 10.91 37.87 28.34
N VAL A 474 9.79 38.51 28.01
CA VAL A 474 9.28 39.64 28.79
C VAL A 474 8.75 39.04 30.10
N PRO A 475 9.12 39.56 31.29
CA PRO A 475 8.61 39.03 32.53
C PRO A 475 7.08 39.17 32.55
N THR A 476 6.38 38.07 32.74
CA THR A 476 4.96 38.06 33.05
C THR A 476 4.71 38.95 34.27
N PRO A 477 3.87 40.00 34.18
CA PRO A 477 3.50 40.78 35.34
C PRO A 477 2.67 39.89 36.28
N THR A 478 3.22 39.57 37.45
CA THR A 478 2.44 39.00 38.54
C THR A 478 1.45 40.05 39.05
N VAL A 479 0.19 39.93 38.64
CA VAL A 479 -0.90 40.68 39.26
C VAL A 479 -1.22 40.00 40.59
N ALA A 480 -0.65 40.53 41.66
CA ALA A 480 -1.05 40.17 43.02
C ALA A 480 -2.43 40.80 43.30
N VAL A 481 -3.50 40.02 43.17
CA VAL A 481 -4.82 40.42 43.66
C VAL A 481 -4.83 40.26 45.17
N ARG A 482 -4.69 41.39 45.90
CA ARG A 482 -5.04 41.46 47.32
C ARG A 482 -6.56 41.36 47.44
N LEU A 483 -7.03 40.29 48.08
CA LEU A 483 -8.43 40.11 48.45
C LEU A 483 -8.70 40.85 49.77
N ASP A 484 -9.30 42.04 49.67
CA ASP A 484 -10.03 42.66 50.78
C ASP A 484 -11.42 43.10 50.30
N GLY A 485 -12.44 42.43 50.82
CA GLY A 485 -13.76 43.03 51.09
C GLY A 485 -14.76 43.27 49.95
N VAL A 486 -15.71 42.33 49.83
CA VAL A 486 -17.16 42.54 49.54
C VAL A 486 -17.59 43.03 48.14
N SER A 487 -18.19 42.14 47.35
CA SER A 487 -19.65 42.10 47.10
C SER A 487 -19.96 41.18 45.92
N THR A 488 -20.84 40.22 46.17
CA THR A 488 -21.49 39.32 45.22
C THR A 488 -22.29 40.07 44.15
N ALA A 489 -22.30 39.49 42.94
CA ALA A 489 -23.06 39.87 41.73
C ALA A 489 -22.33 40.78 40.73
N ALA A 490 -21.39 40.20 39.98
CA ALA A 490 -21.13 40.59 38.60
C ALA A 490 -21.97 39.68 37.68
N PRO A 491 -22.67 40.20 36.67
CA PRO A 491 -23.40 39.38 35.71
C PRO A 491 -22.41 38.52 34.93
N GLU A 492 -22.70 37.23 34.77
CA GLU A 492 -21.99 36.32 33.87
C GLU A 492 -22.05 36.84 32.43
N VAL A 493 -21.14 37.75 32.06
CA VAL A 493 -20.91 38.17 30.68
C VAL A 493 -19.74 37.37 30.12
N ALA A 494 -19.96 36.07 30.03
CA ALA A 494 -19.35 35.09 29.14
C ALA A 494 -19.66 33.71 29.73
N LYS A 495 -20.82 33.14 29.39
CA LYS A 495 -20.99 31.70 29.57
C LYS A 495 -19.84 31.01 28.82
N PRO A 496 -19.09 30.09 29.44
CA PRO A 496 -18.08 29.33 28.74
C PRO A 496 -18.78 28.60 27.59
N TRP A 497 -18.22 28.63 26.38
CA TRP A 497 -18.79 27.93 25.24
C TRP A 497 -19.09 26.49 25.67
N SER A 498 -20.35 26.06 25.53
CA SER A 498 -20.71 24.67 25.84
C SER A 498 -20.20 23.78 24.71
N TRP A 499 -18.93 23.38 24.79
CA TRP A 499 -18.36 22.40 23.88
C TRP A 499 -18.97 21.03 24.17
N THR A 500 -19.45 20.36 23.13
CA THR A 500 -19.63 18.91 23.19
C THR A 500 -18.27 18.23 23.07
N ALA A 501 -18.10 17.06 23.70
CA ALA A 501 -16.88 16.25 23.53
C ALA A 501 -16.56 15.96 22.05
N ALA A 502 -17.58 15.89 21.20
CA ALA A 502 -17.45 15.70 19.76
C ALA A 502 -16.89 16.94 19.04
N GLU A 503 -17.38 18.14 19.38
CA GLU A 503 -16.82 19.39 18.86
C GLU A 503 -15.36 19.56 19.29
N ALA A 504 -15.06 19.24 20.56
CA ALA A 504 -13.72 19.36 21.11
C ALA A 504 -12.75 18.41 20.40
N ALA A 505 -13.12 17.13 20.28
CA ALA A 505 -12.34 16.15 19.53
C ALA A 505 -12.14 16.56 18.05
N SER A 506 -13.18 17.11 17.41
CA SER A 506 -13.12 17.58 16.02
C SER A 506 -12.16 18.76 15.86
N THR A 507 -12.19 19.74 16.77
CA THR A 507 -11.26 20.88 16.75
C THR A 507 -9.83 20.44 17.04
N GLY A 508 -9.62 19.55 18.02
CA GLY A 508 -8.30 18.94 18.26
C GLY A 508 -7.76 18.25 17.00
N ALA A 509 -8.58 17.41 16.36
CA ALA A 509 -8.20 16.72 15.13
C ALA A 509 -7.89 17.66 13.96
N ALA A 510 -8.57 18.81 13.87
CA ALA A 510 -8.31 19.83 12.85
C ALA A 510 -7.00 20.61 13.10
N LEU A 511 -6.61 20.80 14.36
CA LEU A 511 -5.43 21.58 14.75
C LEU A 511 -4.13 20.78 14.75
N VAL A 512 -4.17 19.48 15.08
CA VAL A 512 -2.98 18.61 15.15
C VAL A 512 -2.13 18.66 13.87
N PRO A 513 -2.68 18.55 12.64
CA PRO A 513 -1.90 18.67 11.41
C PRO A 513 -1.05 19.94 11.33
N PHE A 514 -1.61 21.08 11.72
CA PHE A 514 -0.89 22.36 11.72
C PHE A 514 0.21 22.37 12.78
N LEU A 515 -0.03 21.78 13.95
CA LEU A 515 0.95 21.72 15.03
C LEU A 515 2.13 20.83 14.65
N VAL A 516 1.87 19.67 14.01
CA VAL A 516 2.92 18.76 13.51
C VAL A 516 3.82 19.48 12.50
N HIS A 517 3.21 20.19 11.53
CA HIS A 517 3.97 21.00 10.56
C HIS A 517 4.79 22.11 11.23
N LEU A 518 4.19 22.85 12.17
CA LEU A 518 4.85 23.95 12.88
C LEU A 518 6.00 23.44 13.78
N ALA A 519 5.78 22.37 14.53
CA ALA A 519 6.79 21.74 15.38
C ALA A 519 7.98 21.28 14.53
N THR A 520 7.70 20.62 13.40
CA THR A 520 8.74 20.18 12.47
C THR A 520 9.47 21.36 11.84
N ALA A 521 8.75 22.41 11.45
CA ALA A 521 9.35 23.62 10.88
C ALA A 521 10.26 24.36 11.86
N ARG A 522 10.01 24.23 13.16
CA ARG A 522 10.81 24.83 14.25
C ARG A 522 11.85 23.88 14.87
N ASP A 523 11.99 22.66 14.34
CA ASP A 523 12.83 21.59 14.90
C ASP A 523 12.53 21.29 16.39
N ASP A 524 11.26 21.43 16.79
CA ASP A 524 10.81 21.25 18.18
C ASP A 524 10.33 19.81 18.43
N LEU A 525 11.26 18.97 18.86
CA LEU A 525 11.04 17.54 19.10
C LEU A 525 9.96 17.28 20.16
N GLU A 526 9.82 18.16 21.15
CA GLU A 526 8.86 17.98 22.25
C GLU A 526 7.41 18.16 21.78
N SER A 527 7.10 19.22 21.02
CA SER A 527 5.75 19.38 20.45
C SER A 527 5.45 18.30 19.42
N LEU A 528 6.45 17.88 18.66
CA LEU A 528 6.29 16.77 17.73
C LEU A 528 5.97 15.46 18.48
N GLN A 529 6.69 15.19 19.57
CA GLN A 529 6.42 14.04 20.43
C GLN A 529 5.03 14.14 21.06
N PHE A 530 4.58 15.31 21.51
CA PHE A 530 3.22 15.50 22.03
C PHE A 530 2.15 15.11 20.99
N CYS A 531 2.32 15.52 19.74
CA CYS A 531 1.38 15.17 18.67
C CYS A 531 1.42 13.69 18.27
N LEU A 532 2.56 13.03 18.41
CA LEU A 532 2.80 11.66 17.95
C LEU A 532 2.76 10.62 19.09
N ALA A 533 2.68 11.06 20.35
CA ALA A 533 2.73 10.22 21.53
C ALA A 533 1.57 9.21 21.55
N HIS A 534 1.89 8.00 22.00
CA HIS A 534 0.91 7.02 22.43
C HIS A 534 0.45 7.35 23.86
N ASP A 535 -0.78 6.95 24.18
CA ASP A 535 -1.33 6.91 25.55
C ASP A 535 -0.22 6.54 26.58
N PRO A 536 0.12 7.43 27.53
CA PRO A 536 1.28 7.29 28.43
C PRO A 536 1.12 6.19 29.51
N SER A 537 0.09 5.34 29.44
CA SER A 537 -0.17 4.27 30.41
C SER A 537 0.69 3.00 30.26
N GLY A 538 1.67 2.96 29.35
CA GLY A 538 2.60 1.84 29.18
C GLY A 538 3.96 2.05 29.84
N GLU A 539 4.32 1.21 30.81
CA GLU A 539 5.57 1.31 31.60
C GLU A 539 6.87 1.37 30.76
N PRO A 540 7.89 2.14 31.21
CA PRO A 540 9.08 2.47 30.42
C PRO A 540 10.17 1.37 30.30
N ASN A 541 9.98 0.16 30.84
CA ASN A 541 11.07 -0.83 30.97
C ASN A 541 10.73 -2.24 30.46
N THR A 542 10.27 -2.38 29.21
CA THR A 542 10.26 -3.69 28.53
C THR A 542 11.03 -3.62 27.20
N PRO A 543 11.95 -4.56 26.92
CA PRO A 543 12.72 -4.58 25.68
C PRO A 543 11.79 -4.69 24.47
N VAL A 544 12.06 -3.88 23.44
CA VAL A 544 11.26 -3.76 22.23
C VAL A 544 11.66 -4.86 21.24
N GLU A 545 10.97 -6.00 21.29
CA GLU A 545 10.92 -6.98 20.19
C GLU A 545 9.46 -7.26 19.86
N GLY A 546 9.06 -6.97 18.62
CA GLY A 546 7.70 -7.18 18.11
C GLY A 546 6.99 -5.86 17.77
N GLY A 547 6.81 -5.61 16.48
CA GLY A 547 6.19 -4.41 15.91
C GLY A 547 4.95 -3.93 16.66
N ARG A 548 5.05 -2.72 17.21
CA ARG A 548 3.95 -1.99 17.85
C ARG A 548 3.10 -1.35 16.75
N TYR A 549 2.03 -2.02 16.34
CA TYR A 549 0.92 -1.40 15.63
C TYR A 549 -0.11 -0.90 16.66
N ASN A 550 0.17 0.21 17.34
CA ASN A 550 -0.79 0.88 18.23
C ASN A 550 -0.91 2.37 17.84
N SER A 551 -2.08 2.72 17.30
CA SER A 551 -2.77 4.02 17.25
C SER A 551 -1.96 5.33 17.33
N ILE A 552 -1.04 5.58 16.39
CA ILE A 552 -0.84 6.96 15.92
C ILE A 552 -1.96 7.25 14.93
N ALA A 553 -2.70 8.34 15.13
CA ALA A 553 -3.69 8.79 14.17
C ALA A 553 -3.02 8.95 12.81
N GLY A 554 -3.39 8.08 11.88
CA GLY A 554 -2.58 7.84 10.71
C GLY A 554 -2.44 9.00 9.75
N GLY A 555 -3.49 9.81 9.73
CA GLY A 555 -3.51 11.06 9.00
C GLY A 555 -2.58 12.12 9.57
N ALA A 556 -2.19 12.07 10.85
CA ALA A 556 -1.42 13.14 11.49
C ALA A 556 0.05 13.16 11.05
N VAL A 557 0.73 11.99 11.03
CA VAL A 557 2.15 11.90 10.62
C VAL A 557 2.34 12.28 9.15
N ASN A 558 1.35 11.99 8.31
CA ASN A 558 1.39 12.18 6.87
C ASN A 558 0.46 13.30 6.39
N CYS A 559 0.09 14.23 7.28
CA CYS A 559 -0.82 15.31 6.93
C CYS A 559 -0.20 16.22 5.87
N LEU A 560 -0.92 16.45 4.77
CA LEU A 560 -0.42 17.26 3.67
C LEU A 560 -0.80 18.72 3.89
N ASP A 561 0.16 19.62 3.69
CA ASP A 561 -0.11 21.05 3.62
C ASP A 561 -0.95 21.36 2.37
N ALA A 562 -2.09 22.06 2.53
CA ALA A 562 -3.07 22.25 1.45
C ALA A 562 -2.53 23.04 0.25
N GLY A 563 -1.53 23.91 0.45
CA GLY A 563 -0.94 24.71 -0.62
C GLY A 563 0.17 23.98 -1.36
N SER A 564 1.11 23.41 -0.61
CA SER A 564 2.33 22.81 -1.18
C SER A 564 2.26 21.30 -1.39
N GLY A 565 1.28 20.62 -0.78
CA GLY A 565 1.19 19.15 -0.76
C GLY A 565 2.29 18.47 0.04
N ARG A 566 3.09 19.23 0.81
CA ARG A 566 4.22 18.71 1.59
C ARG A 566 3.73 18.00 2.85
N SER A 567 4.35 16.86 3.16
CA SER A 567 4.21 16.20 4.45
C SER A 567 5.22 16.76 5.47
N PRO A 568 5.05 16.49 6.78
CA PRO A 568 6.03 16.90 7.80
C PRO A 568 7.44 16.38 7.49
N LEU A 569 7.56 15.18 6.90
CA LEU A 569 8.86 14.63 6.50
C LEU A 569 9.57 15.50 5.44
N HIS A 570 8.83 16.10 4.52
CA HIS A 570 9.40 17.06 3.56
C HIS A 570 9.93 18.30 4.28
N VAL A 571 9.18 18.82 5.26
CA VAL A 571 9.59 20.00 6.04
C VAL A 571 10.86 19.70 6.84
N ALA A 572 10.92 18.55 7.51
CA ALA A 572 12.12 18.09 8.22
C ALA A 572 13.33 17.98 7.28
N ALA A 573 13.11 17.42 6.09
CA ALA A 573 14.15 17.26 5.07
C ALA A 573 14.64 18.60 4.50
N ILE A 574 13.77 19.58 4.31
CA ILE A 574 14.15 20.93 3.86
C ILE A 574 14.99 21.65 4.92
N ASN A 575 14.64 21.51 6.19
CA ASN A 575 15.29 22.21 7.29
C ASN A 575 16.54 21.49 7.83
N GLY A 576 16.77 20.24 7.46
CA GLY A 576 17.88 19.44 8.01
C GLY A 576 17.62 18.95 9.44
N SER A 577 16.36 18.91 9.86
CA SER A 577 15.89 18.52 11.19
C SER A 577 16.00 17.00 11.40
N LEU A 578 17.22 16.51 11.62
CA LEU A 578 17.55 15.08 11.70
C LEU A 578 16.70 14.32 12.71
N LYS A 579 16.56 14.86 13.93
CA LYS A 579 15.82 14.20 15.02
C LYS A 579 14.32 14.13 14.71
N CYS A 580 13.75 15.21 14.16
CA CYS A 580 12.36 15.22 13.73
C CYS A 580 12.12 14.24 12.58
N ALA A 581 13.03 14.18 11.61
CA ALA A 581 12.95 13.22 10.51
C ALA A 581 12.92 11.77 11.03
N LYS A 582 13.84 11.40 11.94
CA LYS A 582 13.86 10.06 12.56
C LYS A 582 12.55 9.74 13.30
N MET A 583 12.10 10.67 14.15
CA MET A 583 10.85 10.48 14.90
C MET A 583 9.64 10.30 13.97
N LEU A 584 9.55 11.07 12.89
CA LEU A 584 8.50 10.93 11.88
C LEU A 584 8.56 9.57 11.18
N LEU A 585 9.75 9.11 10.82
CA LEU A 585 9.95 7.80 10.16
C LEU A 585 9.58 6.64 11.09
N GLU A 586 10.03 6.67 12.35
CA GLU A 586 9.65 5.69 13.38
C GLU A 586 8.14 5.72 13.68
N SER A 587 7.50 6.87 13.45
CA SER A 587 6.04 7.07 13.58
C SER A 587 5.25 6.69 12.32
N GLY A 588 5.91 6.22 11.26
CA GLY A 588 5.24 5.77 10.04
C GLY A 588 5.08 6.84 8.95
N ALA A 589 6.01 7.79 8.85
CA ALA A 589 6.04 8.73 7.73
C ALA A 589 6.33 8.03 6.39
N LEU A 590 5.58 8.42 5.37
CA LEU A 590 5.66 7.85 4.03
C LEU A 590 6.90 8.36 3.30
N VAL A 591 7.93 7.51 3.21
CA VAL A 591 9.24 7.80 2.61
C VAL A 591 9.14 8.19 1.14
N HIS A 592 8.19 7.59 0.40
CA HIS A 592 7.99 7.81 -1.03
C HIS A 592 6.89 8.83 -1.34
N GLN A 593 6.34 9.52 -0.33
CA GLN A 593 5.34 10.57 -0.55
C GLN A 593 5.95 11.70 -1.39
N ARG A 594 5.18 12.17 -2.38
CA ARG A 594 5.54 13.31 -3.22
C ARG A 594 4.66 14.51 -2.93
N ASP A 595 5.27 15.69 -2.90
CA ASP A 595 4.53 16.96 -2.80
C ASP A 595 3.84 17.36 -4.12
N SER A 596 3.21 18.54 -4.17
CA SER A 596 2.53 19.03 -5.37
C SER A 596 3.46 19.36 -6.55
N LEU A 597 4.78 19.46 -6.31
CA LEU A 597 5.80 19.62 -7.35
C LEU A 597 6.34 18.26 -7.83
N GLY A 598 5.85 17.16 -7.25
CA GLY A 598 6.31 15.81 -7.56
C GLY A 598 7.59 15.42 -6.82
N HIS A 599 8.02 16.16 -5.80
CA HIS A 599 9.29 15.90 -5.13
C HIS A 599 9.16 15.08 -3.85
N THR A 600 10.09 14.16 -3.64
CA THR A 600 10.21 13.40 -2.37
C THR A 600 11.01 14.17 -1.31
N ALA A 601 10.89 13.75 -0.05
CA ALA A 601 11.73 14.27 1.04
C ALA A 601 13.23 14.08 0.77
N LEU A 602 13.64 12.96 0.14
CA LEU A 602 15.03 12.68 -0.21
C LEU A 602 15.60 13.73 -1.17
N TYR A 603 14.83 14.13 -2.20
CA TYR A 603 15.27 15.17 -3.13
C TYR A 603 15.53 16.49 -2.41
N TYR A 604 14.65 16.90 -1.49
CA TYR A 604 14.84 18.14 -0.75
C TYR A 604 16.04 18.09 0.19
N ALA A 605 16.25 16.99 0.92
CA ALA A 605 17.42 16.81 1.77
C ALA A 605 18.73 16.93 0.96
N ALA A 606 18.79 16.26 -0.20
CA ALA A 606 19.97 16.29 -1.06
C ALA A 606 20.20 17.67 -1.68
N ARG A 607 19.13 18.32 -2.19
CA ARG A 607 19.19 19.65 -2.78
C ARG A 607 19.65 20.73 -1.78
N GLN A 608 19.30 20.60 -0.52
CA GLN A 608 19.70 21.54 0.54
C GLN A 608 21.04 21.19 1.20
N GLY A 609 21.68 20.08 0.81
CA GLY A 609 22.98 19.68 1.36
C GLY A 609 22.91 19.02 2.74
N HIS A 610 21.75 18.51 3.16
CA HIS A 610 21.57 17.87 4.47
C HIS A 610 21.98 16.39 4.44
N GLY A 611 23.29 16.15 4.34
CA GLY A 611 23.87 14.81 4.14
C GLY A 611 23.44 13.75 5.17
N SER A 612 23.26 14.12 6.44
CA SER A 612 22.83 13.19 7.50
C SER A 612 21.39 12.71 7.30
N VAL A 613 20.49 13.60 6.87
CA VAL A 613 19.09 13.24 6.57
C VAL A 613 19.03 12.39 5.30
N VAL A 614 19.90 12.67 4.32
CA VAL A 614 20.03 11.83 3.12
C VAL A 614 20.45 10.40 3.47
N GLU A 615 21.43 10.24 4.36
CA GLU A 615 21.90 8.92 4.81
C GLU A 615 20.76 8.11 5.45
N ASP A 616 20.04 8.69 6.42
CA ASP A 616 18.93 8.00 7.08
C ASP A 616 17.82 7.61 6.09
N LEU A 617 17.43 8.53 5.19
CA LEU A 617 16.39 8.27 4.20
C LEU A 617 16.79 7.14 3.24
N VAL A 618 18.03 7.14 2.75
CA VAL A 618 18.55 6.09 1.85
C VAL A 618 18.68 4.75 2.57
N GLU A 619 19.07 4.73 3.85
CA GLU A 619 19.15 3.51 4.65
C GLU A 619 17.79 2.79 4.72
N ILE A 620 16.72 3.56 4.89
CA ILE A 620 15.32 3.11 4.95
C ILE A 620 14.75 2.79 3.55
N GLY A 621 15.51 3.05 2.49
CA GLY A 621 15.16 2.68 1.11
C GLY A 621 14.51 3.78 0.28
N ALA A 622 14.59 5.04 0.72
CA ALA A 622 14.24 6.18 -0.12
C ALA A 622 15.05 6.15 -1.43
N ASN A 623 14.39 6.48 -2.54
CA ASN A 623 15.03 6.54 -3.85
C ASN A 623 14.51 7.75 -4.63
N LEU A 624 15.37 8.25 -5.52
CA LEU A 624 15.02 9.28 -6.49
C LEU A 624 14.48 8.60 -7.75
N GLY A 625 13.17 8.45 -7.83
CA GLY A 625 12.47 7.98 -9.03
C GLY A 625 11.54 9.04 -9.60
N GLY A 626 10.81 8.71 -10.67
CA GLY A 626 9.75 9.59 -11.19
C GLY A 626 10.28 10.94 -11.68
N SER A 627 9.67 12.03 -11.23
CA SER A 627 10.11 13.40 -11.54
C SER A 627 11.44 13.78 -10.89
N ASP A 628 11.78 13.22 -9.72
CA ASP A 628 13.00 13.59 -9.01
C ASP A 628 14.28 13.29 -9.81
N GLU A 629 14.27 12.25 -10.64
CA GLU A 629 15.43 11.83 -11.44
C GLU A 629 15.91 12.96 -12.36
N GLU A 630 15.01 13.60 -13.11
CA GLU A 630 15.35 14.68 -14.05
C GLU A 630 15.91 15.91 -13.33
N PHE A 631 15.28 16.30 -12.22
CA PHE A 631 15.74 17.45 -11.43
C PHE A 631 17.06 17.16 -10.71
N ALA A 632 17.27 15.93 -10.24
CA ALA A 632 18.51 15.52 -9.62
C ALA A 632 19.66 15.51 -10.63
N VAL A 633 19.45 15.02 -11.87
CA VAL A 633 20.46 15.11 -12.95
C VAL A 633 20.89 16.57 -13.19
N LEU A 634 19.93 17.49 -13.27
CA LEU A 634 20.22 18.90 -13.47
C LEU A 634 20.98 19.52 -12.29
N ALA A 635 20.61 19.15 -11.05
CA ALA A 635 21.27 19.62 -9.83
C ALA A 635 22.72 19.12 -9.77
N VAL A 636 22.96 17.84 -10.06
CA VAL A 636 24.29 17.22 -10.13
C VAL A 636 25.14 17.88 -11.22
N GLY A 637 24.60 18.08 -12.42
CA GLY A 637 25.31 18.77 -13.51
C GLY A 637 25.65 20.23 -13.20
N THR A 638 24.85 20.89 -12.37
CA THR A 638 25.14 22.25 -11.89
C THR A 638 26.25 22.26 -10.84
N ALA A 639 26.19 21.35 -9.86
CA ALA A 639 27.25 21.16 -8.86
C ALA A 639 28.61 20.81 -9.51
N ALA A 640 28.59 19.98 -10.55
CA ALA A 640 29.78 19.64 -11.34
C ALA A 640 30.41 20.86 -12.00
N ARG A 641 29.60 21.70 -12.66
CA ARG A 641 30.07 22.92 -13.32
C ARG A 641 30.59 23.98 -12.34
N SER A 642 30.04 24.03 -11.12
CA SER A 642 30.51 24.94 -10.07
C SER A 642 31.69 24.39 -9.26
N GLY A 643 32.07 23.11 -9.45
CA GLY A 643 33.12 22.46 -8.69
C GLY A 643 32.75 22.16 -7.23
N ASP A 644 31.46 22.07 -6.90
CA ASP A 644 30.99 21.80 -5.54
C ASP A 644 31.09 20.31 -5.20
N GLN A 645 32.25 19.91 -4.69
CA GLN A 645 32.53 18.53 -4.29
C GLN A 645 31.62 18.04 -3.15
N THR A 646 31.14 18.95 -2.29
CA THR A 646 30.29 18.58 -1.16
C THR A 646 28.89 18.19 -1.64
N ALA A 647 28.31 18.98 -2.53
CA ALA A 647 27.03 18.65 -3.16
C ALA A 647 27.14 17.37 -3.98
N LEU A 648 28.21 17.19 -4.77
CA LEU A 648 28.44 15.96 -5.54
C LEU A 648 28.52 14.72 -4.64
N ALA A 649 29.22 14.81 -3.49
CA ALA A 649 29.29 13.72 -2.54
C ALA A 649 27.92 13.38 -1.92
N ILE A 650 27.05 14.37 -1.68
CA ILE A 650 25.70 14.15 -1.16
C ILE A 650 24.80 13.51 -2.20
N TRP A 651 24.80 14.01 -3.45
CA TRP A 651 24.03 13.40 -4.54
C TRP A 651 24.51 11.98 -4.88
N ALA A 652 25.81 11.70 -4.75
CA ALA A 652 26.33 10.34 -4.91
C ALA A 652 25.70 9.36 -3.91
N LYS A 653 25.41 9.79 -2.67
CA LYS A 653 24.75 8.95 -1.65
C LYS A 653 23.32 8.58 -2.04
N THR A 654 22.64 9.38 -2.86
CA THR A 654 21.29 9.06 -3.34
C THR A 654 21.30 8.10 -4.54
N GLY A 655 22.47 7.62 -4.96
CA GLY A 655 22.63 6.79 -6.15
C GLY A 655 22.73 7.58 -7.47
N MET A 656 22.77 8.91 -7.42
CA MET A 656 22.93 9.74 -8.61
C MET A 656 24.41 9.95 -8.90
N VAL A 657 24.87 9.45 -10.05
CA VAL A 657 26.24 9.64 -10.53
C VAL A 657 26.20 10.33 -11.88
N LEU A 658 27.14 11.24 -12.15
CA LEU A 658 27.36 11.77 -13.49
C LEU A 658 27.69 10.59 -14.40
N SER A 659 26.80 10.25 -15.34
CA SER A 659 27.21 9.40 -16.45
C SER A 659 28.17 10.21 -17.32
N ASP A 660 29.36 9.69 -17.58
CA ASP A 660 30.36 10.23 -18.53
C ASP A 660 29.85 10.17 -19.99
N LYS A 661 28.68 10.76 -20.27
CA LYS A 661 28.20 11.03 -21.62
C LYS A 661 28.43 12.52 -21.91
N THR A 662 29.70 12.90 -21.93
CA THR A 662 30.15 14.18 -22.46
C THR A 662 31.17 13.94 -23.57
N ASP A 663 30.71 13.35 -24.67
CA ASP A 663 31.47 13.32 -25.94
C ASP A 663 30.60 13.62 -27.18
N GLU A 664 29.41 14.20 -26.99
CA GLU A 664 28.70 14.89 -28.08
C GLU A 664 28.74 16.40 -27.80
N LYS A 665 29.78 17.04 -28.35
CA LYS A 665 29.87 18.49 -28.52
C LYS A 665 28.82 18.95 -29.57
N PRO A 666 28.37 20.21 -29.48
CA PRO A 666 27.13 20.72 -30.08
C PRO A 666 27.07 20.66 -31.60
#